data_AF-A0AA41RAH1-F1
#
_entry.id   AF-A0AA41RAH1-F1
#
_cell.length_a   1.000
_cell.length_b   1.000
_cell.length_c   1.000
_cell.angle_alpha   90.00
_cell.angle_beta   90.00
_cell.angle_gamma   90.00
#
_symmetry.space_group_name_H-M   'P 1'
#
loop_
_entity.id
_entity.type
_entity.pdbx_description
1 polymer ?
#
loop_
_entity_poly.entity_id
_entity_poly.type
_entity_poly.pdbx_seq_one_letter_code
_entity_poly.pdbx_strand_id
1 'polypeptide(L)'
;MTRQLRKGMFFLLPFLCAALLTFALYGCDSGSNAGGNTDTPSGIGGGCDAGPGDGDSGPTDGGDSTSNIALTANASTSYVSPWETLDAVNSDANPSHSNDKSSGAYGNWYNPDSLQWVQYDWHHNHSISSVEVYWFDDNGGVLTPTTAYLEYFDGADWVRCGDVPRAKDAWNRLALNNIVTNRLRLFMRNATQSTGILEWRVWGVAADGDPTPPPDPNPPQPDAYRPITNQYVLHNVTTANALHKDSDHFRIYYGGNGLNGGRGNLADVPERNVDIALAHLEAAHRFFVDDWGFRSPGISVHANDGPYYKMNIYPTTTLNAGGVMLYDHRAGLSYIEVRGPQLAAPRVTVHEYGHCLTLTEYNWADQTRTGAWWETVANWVADTYLNSPYYEEVRQRFGLSAGGTIIDLNKVIGQSHLTICHNQNYYEAWPFLTYLTNNPDNYPGLGKMAVPDLFRHHRRNNETPLHVLERIASPVRVQTLLGRYWARMAYLDIDHPRAQQAFFSSRNRLNFANLDSVDNQTYRVKSTRQPMYGGANIIPLRVTGNGDIMVVVSNLGNGLQESNFTATVAIRANSGAVRYVELRNGVGQATVAAGEEASLVVVNTPNTLYLYDAFQSRAGSPENIGLDYQVRLAGAVPDH
;
A
#
# COMPACT_ATOMS: atom_id res chain seq x y z
N MET A 1 24.95 29.80 43.91
CA MET A 1 24.48 28.41 44.08
C MET A 1 23.22 28.24 43.24
N THR A 2 23.04 27.35 42.27
CA THR A 2 23.92 26.39 41.59
C THR A 2 23.22 26.02 40.27
N ARG A 3 24.02 25.82 39.22
CA ARG A 3 23.73 25.19 37.91
C ARG A 3 22.70 24.05 37.92
N GLN A 4 22.09 23.85 36.73
CA GLN A 4 21.34 22.71 36.13
C GLN A 4 19.90 23.13 35.79
N LEU A 5 19.33 23.04 34.58
CA LEU A 5 19.67 22.36 33.33
C LEU A 5 19.37 23.29 32.13
N ARG A 6 20.37 23.53 31.27
CA ARG A 6 20.20 23.98 29.87
C ARG A 6 20.72 22.85 28.98
N LYS A 7 19.87 21.90 28.60
CA LYS A 7 20.05 20.99 27.46
C LYS A 7 18.66 20.51 27.03
N GLY A 8 18.33 20.67 25.74
CA GLY A 8 17.06 20.20 25.16
C GLY A 8 16.22 21.32 24.55
N MET A 9 16.80 22.17 23.69
CA MET A 9 16.02 23.11 22.88
C MET A 9 16.81 23.49 21.63
N PHE A 10 17.03 22.52 20.75
CA PHE A 10 17.43 22.74 19.35
C PHE A 10 16.92 21.52 18.55
N PHE A 11 16.33 21.80 17.39
CA PHE A 11 15.65 20.88 16.45
C PHE A 11 14.12 20.71 16.62
N LEU A 12 13.42 21.84 16.55
CA LEU A 12 12.15 21.98 15.84
C LEU A 12 12.12 23.45 15.37
N LEU A 13 12.97 23.77 14.38
CA LEU A 13 12.70 24.97 13.58
C LEU A 13 11.49 24.64 12.70
N PRO A 14 10.56 25.59 12.49
CA PRO A 14 9.38 25.36 11.69
C PRO A 14 9.82 25.07 10.26
N PHE A 15 9.41 23.92 9.72
CA PHE A 15 9.50 23.60 8.30
C PHE A 15 8.59 24.57 7.53
N LEU A 16 9.08 25.78 7.26
CA LEU A 16 8.53 26.63 6.21
C LEU A 16 9.04 26.09 4.87
N CYS A 17 8.26 25.24 4.22
CA CYS A 17 8.43 24.93 2.81
C CYS A 17 7.21 25.42 2.03
N ALA A 18 7.37 26.55 1.35
CA ALA A 18 6.41 27.06 0.39
C ALA A 18 6.66 26.38 -0.96
N ALA A 19 5.68 25.66 -1.50
CA ALA A 19 5.66 25.26 -2.90
C ALA A 19 4.49 25.93 -3.63
N LEU A 20 4.82 26.80 -4.60
CA LEU A 20 3.92 27.34 -5.60
C LEU A 20 3.54 26.21 -6.58
N LEU A 21 2.31 25.70 -6.51
CA LEU A 21 1.68 25.05 -7.67
C LEU A 21 1.11 26.13 -8.59
N THR A 22 1.76 26.37 -9.73
CA THR A 22 1.21 27.19 -10.81
C THR A 22 0.33 26.30 -11.70
N PHE A 23 -0.99 26.53 -11.72
CA PHE A 23 -1.93 25.85 -12.63
C PHE A 23 -1.97 26.54 -13.99
N ALA A 24 -1.83 25.75 -15.06
CA ALA A 24 -2.32 26.09 -16.39
C ALA A 24 -3.65 25.34 -16.61
N LEU A 25 -4.77 26.06 -16.55
CA LEU A 25 -6.08 25.56 -16.95
C LEU A 25 -6.26 25.82 -18.45
N TYR A 26 -6.38 24.77 -19.25
CA TYR A 26 -7.04 24.84 -20.55
C TYR A 26 -8.44 24.25 -20.40
N GLY A 27 -9.45 25.11 -20.48
CA GLY A 27 -10.84 24.72 -20.60
C GLY A 27 -11.14 24.25 -22.02
N CYS A 28 -11.97 23.22 -22.14
CA CYS A 28 -12.76 22.99 -23.33
C CYS A 28 -14.20 22.77 -22.92
N ASP A 29 -15.01 23.72 -23.37
CA ASP A 29 -16.44 23.87 -23.21
C ASP A 29 -17.16 22.88 -24.13
N SER A 30 -18.24 22.25 -23.65
CA SER A 30 -19.29 21.73 -24.53
C SER A 30 -20.55 21.47 -23.72
N GLY A 31 -21.43 22.46 -23.71
CA GLY A 31 -22.84 22.25 -23.42
C GLY A 31 -23.54 21.53 -24.58
N SER A 32 -24.53 20.70 -24.26
CA SER A 32 -25.82 20.68 -24.96
C SER A 32 -26.83 19.85 -24.17
N ASN A 33 -28.08 20.07 -24.50
CA ASN A 33 -29.25 20.14 -23.64
C ASN A 33 -30.26 19.05 -24.00
N ALA A 34 -31.22 18.85 -23.10
CA ALA A 34 -32.58 18.35 -23.31
C ALA A 34 -32.87 16.85 -23.38
N GLY A 35 -33.94 16.47 -22.66
CA GLY A 35 -34.85 15.40 -23.05
C GLY A 35 -35.34 14.51 -21.92
N GLY A 36 -36.31 14.98 -21.13
CA GLY A 36 -37.11 14.09 -20.28
C GLY A 36 -38.12 13.29 -21.10
N ASN A 37 -38.47 12.09 -20.65
CA ASN A 37 -39.86 11.68 -20.60
C ASN A 37 -40.08 10.54 -19.60
N THR A 38 -41.10 10.72 -18.79
CA THR A 38 -41.77 9.76 -17.92
C THR A 38 -42.48 8.69 -18.75
N ASP A 39 -42.52 7.45 -18.28
CA ASP A 39 -43.71 6.60 -18.42
C ASP A 39 -43.67 5.41 -17.45
N THR A 40 -44.69 5.34 -16.60
CA THR A 40 -45.19 4.10 -15.98
C THR A 40 -46.58 3.86 -16.58
N PRO A 41 -47.04 2.60 -16.64
CA PRO A 41 -48.21 2.29 -15.82
C PRO A 41 -48.20 0.90 -15.16
N SER A 42 -48.76 0.88 -13.94
CA SER A 42 -49.67 -0.12 -13.31
C SER A 42 -50.17 -1.28 -14.18
N GLY A 43 -50.46 -2.51 -13.73
CA GLY A 43 -50.77 -3.09 -12.41
C GLY A 43 -51.55 -4.43 -12.61
N ILE A 44 -52.18 -4.96 -11.54
CA ILE A 44 -52.98 -6.22 -11.42
C ILE A 44 -52.11 -7.41 -10.93
N GLY A 45 -52.16 -7.89 -9.68
CA GLY A 45 -53.29 -8.40 -8.85
C GLY A 45 -53.28 -9.94 -8.92
N GLY A 46 -53.37 -10.80 -7.90
CA GLY A 46 -53.60 -10.77 -6.45
C GLY A 46 -53.93 -12.23 -6.01
N GLY A 47 -53.69 -12.58 -4.74
CA GLY A 47 -54.24 -13.75 -4.03
C GLY A 47 -53.43 -15.05 -4.11
N CYS A 48 -52.78 -15.54 -3.06
CA CYS A 48 -53.24 -16.15 -1.78
C CYS A 48 -53.69 -17.63 -1.91
N ASP A 49 -52.92 -18.54 -1.31
CA ASP A 49 -53.48 -19.74 -0.68
C ASP A 49 -52.55 -20.28 0.43
N ALA A 50 -53.16 -20.88 1.45
CA ALA A 50 -52.61 -21.09 2.79
C ALA A 50 -52.53 -22.56 3.23
N GLY A 51 -51.39 -22.93 3.83
CA GLY A 51 -51.18 -23.93 4.90
C GLY A 51 -51.29 -25.42 4.56
N PRO A 52 -51.06 -26.35 5.52
CA PRO A 52 -50.35 -26.31 6.83
C PRO A 52 -49.21 -27.38 6.90
N GLY A 53 -48.26 -27.43 7.83
CA GLY A 53 -48.36 -27.72 9.27
C GLY A 53 -47.38 -28.85 9.65
N ASP A 54 -46.95 -28.89 10.92
CA ASP A 54 -46.05 -29.84 11.62
C ASP A 54 -44.54 -29.52 11.53
N GLY A 55 -43.79 -29.16 12.59
CA GLY A 55 -44.02 -29.19 14.03
C GLY A 55 -43.08 -30.20 14.70
N ASP A 56 -41.85 -29.80 15.06
CA ASP A 56 -41.13 -30.34 16.22
C ASP A 56 -39.99 -29.40 16.66
N SER A 57 -39.49 -29.59 17.87
CA SER A 57 -39.19 -28.56 18.85
C SER A 57 -37.77 -28.65 19.43
N GLY A 58 -37.09 -27.50 19.49
CA GLY A 58 -36.00 -27.15 20.42
C GLY A 58 -34.54 -27.31 19.93
N PRO A 59 -33.54 -26.67 20.57
CA PRO A 59 -33.57 -25.52 21.47
C PRO A 59 -33.04 -24.23 20.81
N THR A 60 -33.40 -23.09 21.38
CA THR A 60 -32.76 -21.79 21.12
C THR A 60 -31.30 -21.83 21.60
N ASP A 61 -30.35 -21.69 20.68
CA ASP A 61 -28.98 -21.31 21.03
C ASP A 61 -28.60 -20.06 20.22
N GLY A 62 -28.00 -19.08 20.91
CA GLY A 62 -27.62 -17.79 20.35
C GLY A 62 -26.52 -17.98 19.32
N GLY A 63 -26.87 -17.94 18.04
CA GLY A 63 -25.92 -18.05 16.95
C GLY A 63 -25.08 -16.79 16.83
N ASP A 64 -23.89 -16.83 17.44
CA ASP A 64 -22.77 -15.98 17.05
C ASP A 64 -22.32 -16.43 15.65
N SER A 65 -22.42 -15.55 14.66
CA SER A 65 -22.34 -15.90 13.24
C SER A 65 -20.88 -16.14 12.81
N THR A 66 -20.39 -17.37 12.90
CA THR A 66 -19.08 -17.77 12.32
C THR A 66 -19.14 -17.81 10.79
N SER A 67 -18.11 -17.34 10.09
CA SER A 67 -17.99 -17.37 8.62
C SER A 67 -16.79 -18.20 8.14
N ASN A 68 -16.76 -18.56 6.85
CA ASN A 68 -15.61 -19.24 6.25
C ASN A 68 -14.49 -18.21 5.99
N ILE A 69 -13.56 -18.07 6.93
CA ILE A 69 -12.45 -17.12 6.85
C ILE A 69 -11.29 -17.59 5.96
N ALA A 70 -11.32 -18.84 5.45
CA ALA A 70 -10.29 -19.33 4.52
C ALA A 70 -10.22 -18.50 3.22
N LEU A 71 -11.36 -17.92 2.81
CA LEU A 71 -11.49 -17.07 1.61
C LEU A 71 -10.70 -15.76 1.70
N THR A 72 -10.33 -15.35 2.92
CA THR A 72 -9.53 -14.14 3.16
C THR A 72 -8.07 -14.45 3.50
N ALA A 73 -7.69 -15.73 3.54
CA ALA A 73 -6.34 -16.16 3.86
C ALA A 73 -5.44 -16.13 2.61
N ASN A 74 -4.16 -15.86 2.81
CA ASN A 74 -3.16 -16.16 1.79
C ASN A 74 -2.71 -17.62 1.95
N ALA A 75 -2.73 -18.40 0.86
CA ALA A 75 -2.36 -19.80 0.86
C ALA A 75 -0.89 -19.99 0.45
N SER A 76 -0.17 -20.89 1.14
CA SER A 76 1.15 -21.37 0.72
C SER A 76 1.26 -22.88 0.90
N THR A 77 2.24 -23.53 0.26
CA THR A 77 2.38 -24.99 0.29
C THR A 77 3.84 -25.42 0.21
N SER A 78 4.16 -26.62 0.70
CA SER A 78 5.47 -27.25 0.50
C SER A 78 5.74 -27.58 -0.97
N TYR A 79 4.70 -27.97 -1.70
CA TYR A 79 4.79 -28.38 -3.09
C TYR A 79 3.39 -28.48 -3.71
N VAL A 80 3.23 -28.09 -4.97
CA VAL A 80 2.04 -28.33 -5.80
C VAL A 80 2.47 -28.82 -7.18
N SER A 81 1.77 -29.80 -7.75
CA SER A 81 2.08 -30.33 -9.08
C SER A 81 1.75 -29.33 -10.18
N PRO A 82 2.49 -29.32 -11.32
CA PRO A 82 2.31 -28.31 -12.38
C PRO A 82 0.93 -28.26 -13.08
N TRP A 83 0.09 -29.30 -12.92
CA TRP A 83 -1.26 -29.39 -13.48
C TRP A 83 -2.37 -29.31 -12.42
N GLU A 84 -1.99 -29.03 -11.17
CA GLU A 84 -2.86 -28.74 -10.04
C GLU A 84 -2.67 -27.28 -9.63
N THR A 85 -3.55 -26.76 -8.79
CA THR A 85 -3.50 -25.36 -8.35
C THR A 85 -3.65 -25.25 -6.84
N LEU A 86 -2.87 -24.36 -6.22
CA LEU A 86 -3.02 -24.05 -4.81
C LEU A 86 -4.34 -23.30 -4.54
N ASP A 87 -4.81 -22.49 -5.49
CA ASP A 87 -6.02 -21.67 -5.33
C ASP A 87 -7.29 -22.51 -5.11
N ALA A 88 -7.27 -23.81 -5.44
CA ALA A 88 -8.39 -24.71 -5.20
C ALA A 88 -8.66 -24.93 -3.70
N VAL A 89 -7.67 -24.73 -2.81
CA VAL A 89 -7.88 -25.03 -1.40
C VAL A 89 -8.84 -24.06 -0.71
N ASN A 90 -9.00 -22.83 -1.20
CA ASN A 90 -9.87 -21.80 -0.61
C ASN A 90 -10.73 -21.10 -1.68
N SER A 91 -11.30 -21.88 -2.60
CA SER A 91 -12.07 -21.39 -3.74
C SER A 91 -13.57 -21.24 -3.48
N ASP A 92 -14.01 -21.56 -2.25
CA ASP A 92 -15.41 -21.71 -1.85
C ASP A 92 -16.14 -22.83 -2.62
N ALA A 93 -15.41 -23.84 -3.09
CA ALA A 93 -15.99 -24.96 -3.80
C ALA A 93 -16.83 -25.85 -2.85
N ASN A 94 -17.77 -26.59 -3.46
CA ASN A 94 -18.56 -27.61 -2.76
C ASN A 94 -18.50 -28.93 -3.53
N PRO A 95 -17.41 -29.73 -3.37
CA PRO A 95 -17.19 -30.94 -4.14
C PRO A 95 -18.27 -32.01 -3.90
N SER A 96 -18.67 -32.70 -4.96
CA SER A 96 -19.67 -33.78 -4.89
C SER A 96 -19.08 -35.16 -4.51
N HIS A 97 -17.80 -35.39 -4.82
CA HIS A 97 -17.03 -36.58 -4.46
C HIS A 97 -15.52 -36.26 -4.50
N SER A 98 -14.66 -37.12 -3.95
CA SER A 98 -13.21 -36.88 -3.83
C SER A 98 -12.42 -36.86 -5.14
N ASN A 99 -13.07 -37.09 -6.28
CA ASN A 99 -12.46 -36.95 -7.61
C ASN A 99 -13.12 -35.83 -8.43
N ASP A 100 -13.89 -34.97 -7.77
CA ASP A 100 -14.60 -33.86 -8.40
C ASP A 100 -13.65 -32.66 -8.57
N LYS A 101 -13.00 -32.60 -9.73
CA LYS A 101 -12.07 -31.52 -10.08
C LYS A 101 -12.75 -30.34 -10.78
N SER A 102 -14.09 -30.22 -10.73
CA SER A 102 -14.80 -29.18 -11.49
C SER A 102 -14.39 -27.75 -11.11
N SER A 103 -13.95 -27.55 -9.86
CA SER A 103 -13.46 -26.28 -9.34
C SER A 103 -11.93 -26.23 -9.16
N GLY A 104 -11.21 -27.17 -9.78
CA GLY A 104 -9.78 -27.37 -9.55
C GLY A 104 -9.48 -28.37 -8.44
N ALA A 105 -8.20 -28.65 -8.24
CA ALA A 105 -7.70 -29.47 -7.13
C ALA A 105 -6.27 -29.06 -6.81
N TYR A 106 -5.94 -29.09 -5.52
CA TYR A 106 -4.56 -29.10 -5.05
C TYR A 106 -4.09 -30.56 -4.95
N GLY A 107 -2.86 -30.82 -5.38
CA GLY A 107 -2.18 -32.07 -5.10
C GLY A 107 -0.67 -31.92 -5.21
N ASN A 108 0.05 -32.92 -4.71
CA ASN A 108 1.50 -32.89 -4.55
C ASN A 108 2.21 -34.05 -5.25
N TRP A 109 1.71 -34.50 -6.40
CA TRP A 109 2.34 -35.52 -7.24
C TRP A 109 3.72 -35.07 -7.79
N TYR A 110 4.82 -35.84 -7.72
CA TYR A 110 4.99 -37.20 -7.19
C TYR A 110 5.85 -37.18 -5.92
N ASN A 111 5.21 -37.23 -4.75
CA ASN A 111 5.85 -37.17 -3.44
C ASN A 111 5.28 -38.23 -2.46
N PRO A 112 5.35 -39.54 -2.79
CA PRO A 112 4.85 -40.61 -1.92
C PRO A 112 5.62 -40.71 -0.61
N ASP A 113 4.95 -41.16 0.45
CA ASP A 113 5.49 -41.32 1.83
C ASP A 113 6.26 -40.09 2.35
N SER A 114 5.89 -38.91 1.87
CA SER A 114 6.45 -37.65 2.32
C SER A 114 5.39 -36.82 3.02
N LEU A 115 5.80 -36.13 4.08
CA LEU A 115 4.93 -35.20 4.78
C LEU A 115 4.93 -33.86 4.05
N GLN A 116 3.79 -33.52 3.47
CA GLN A 116 3.56 -32.28 2.74
C GLN A 116 2.64 -31.38 3.54
N TRP A 117 2.68 -30.07 3.29
CA TRP A 117 1.86 -29.11 4.02
C TRP A 117 1.23 -28.06 3.12
N VAL A 118 0.04 -27.62 3.49
CA VAL A 118 -0.62 -26.40 3.01
C VAL A 118 -0.86 -25.49 4.20
N GLN A 119 -0.66 -24.19 4.04
CA GLN A 119 -0.73 -23.19 5.11
C GLN A 119 -1.64 -22.05 4.70
N TYR A 120 -2.39 -21.54 5.68
CA TYR A 120 -3.08 -20.27 5.62
C TYR A 120 -2.44 -19.26 6.55
N ASP A 121 -2.28 -18.04 6.04
CA ASP A 121 -1.86 -16.86 6.78
C ASP A 121 -2.96 -15.78 6.68
N TRP A 122 -3.36 -15.23 7.83
CA TRP A 122 -4.24 -14.07 7.95
C TRP A 122 -3.47 -12.86 8.47
N HIS A 123 -3.99 -11.66 8.16
CA HIS A 123 -3.40 -10.41 8.64
C HIS A 123 -3.67 -10.15 10.13
N HIS A 124 -4.76 -10.69 10.67
CA HIS A 124 -5.16 -10.57 12.07
C HIS A 124 -5.40 -11.95 12.68
N ASN A 125 -5.34 -12.03 14.01
CA ASN A 125 -5.74 -13.24 14.71
C ASN A 125 -7.25 -13.45 14.54
N HIS A 126 -7.62 -14.68 14.24
CA HIS A 126 -9.00 -15.13 14.19
C HIS A 126 -9.26 -16.10 15.33
N SER A 127 -10.47 -16.04 15.89
CA SER A 127 -10.98 -17.04 16.80
C SER A 127 -11.59 -18.15 15.95
N ILE A 128 -10.87 -19.26 15.86
CA ILE A 128 -11.16 -20.36 14.93
C ILE A 128 -11.88 -21.48 15.68
N SER A 129 -13.15 -21.67 15.35
CA SER A 129 -14.00 -22.69 15.96
C SER A 129 -13.75 -24.09 15.39
N SER A 130 -13.52 -24.20 14.08
CA SER A 130 -13.31 -25.48 13.40
C SER A 130 -12.72 -25.32 12.00
N VAL A 131 -12.19 -26.42 11.45
CA VAL A 131 -11.82 -26.53 10.03
C VAL A 131 -12.53 -27.70 9.39
N GLU A 132 -12.70 -27.65 8.07
CA GLU A 132 -13.23 -28.74 7.26
C GLU A 132 -12.36 -28.94 6.02
N VAL A 133 -11.96 -30.17 5.75
CA VAL A 133 -11.16 -30.51 4.56
C VAL A 133 -11.91 -31.51 3.70
N TYR A 134 -11.95 -31.26 2.40
CA TYR A 134 -12.41 -32.23 1.40
C TYR A 134 -11.19 -32.78 0.66
N TRP A 135 -10.87 -34.06 0.85
CA TRP A 135 -9.67 -34.67 0.28
C TRP A 135 -9.86 -35.00 -1.21
N PHE A 136 -8.82 -34.73 -2.01
CA PHE A 136 -8.72 -35.15 -3.40
C PHE A 136 -8.13 -36.57 -3.47
N ASP A 137 -8.76 -37.44 -4.25
CA ASP A 137 -8.39 -38.83 -4.46
C ASP A 137 -8.84 -39.29 -5.87
N ASP A 138 -7.87 -39.51 -6.76
CA ASP A 138 -8.10 -39.92 -8.16
C ASP A 138 -8.10 -41.44 -8.36
N ASN A 139 -8.09 -42.23 -7.27
CA ASN A 139 -7.84 -43.68 -7.28
C ASN A 139 -6.52 -44.08 -7.98
N GLY A 140 -5.57 -43.17 -8.12
CA GLY A 140 -4.33 -43.33 -8.88
C GLY A 140 -3.14 -42.68 -8.19
N GLY A 141 -2.59 -41.62 -8.78
CA GLY A 141 -1.36 -40.97 -8.33
C GLY A 141 -1.55 -40.09 -7.09
N VAL A 142 -2.79 -39.70 -6.78
CA VAL A 142 -3.14 -38.89 -5.61
C VAL A 142 -4.24 -39.60 -4.84
N LEU A 143 -3.96 -39.92 -3.57
CA LEU A 143 -4.87 -40.65 -2.70
C LEU A 143 -5.14 -39.86 -1.42
N THR A 144 -6.27 -40.18 -0.79
CA THR A 144 -6.63 -39.69 0.55
C THR A 144 -5.47 -39.93 1.52
N PRO A 145 -5.10 -38.97 2.39
CA PRO A 145 -3.98 -39.14 3.29
C PRO A 145 -4.12 -40.34 4.22
N THR A 146 -2.99 -40.99 4.53
CA THR A 146 -2.87 -41.96 5.63
C THR A 146 -2.57 -41.26 6.97
N THR A 147 -1.99 -40.06 6.91
CA THR A 147 -1.70 -39.19 8.04
C THR A 147 -2.15 -37.78 7.67
N ALA A 148 -2.95 -37.13 8.51
CA ALA A 148 -3.31 -35.74 8.35
C ALA A 148 -3.51 -35.10 9.72
N TYR A 149 -2.92 -33.93 9.95
CA TYR A 149 -3.05 -33.20 11.20
C TYR A 149 -2.87 -31.70 10.98
N LEU A 150 -3.43 -30.91 11.89
CA LEU A 150 -3.37 -29.45 11.84
C LEU A 150 -2.44 -28.92 12.93
N GLU A 151 -1.68 -27.89 12.60
CA GLU A 151 -0.95 -27.04 13.56
C GLU A 151 -1.42 -25.59 13.44
N TYR A 152 -1.33 -24.85 14.53
CA TYR A 152 -1.49 -23.39 14.56
C TYR A 152 -0.20 -22.72 15.02
N PHE A 153 0.00 -21.46 14.64
CA PHE A 153 1.11 -20.66 15.18
C PHE A 153 0.65 -19.91 16.42
N ASP A 154 1.35 -20.06 17.53
CA ASP A 154 1.01 -19.40 18.81
C ASP A 154 1.69 -18.03 19.02
N GLY A 155 2.43 -17.57 18.01
CA GLY A 155 3.27 -16.36 18.08
C GLY A 155 4.76 -16.66 18.20
N ALA A 156 5.14 -17.87 18.62
CA ALA A 156 6.53 -18.30 18.75
C ALA A 156 6.81 -19.63 18.02
N ASP A 157 5.96 -20.63 18.22
CA ASP A 157 6.13 -22.00 17.74
C ASP A 157 4.86 -22.52 17.02
N TRP A 158 5.02 -23.62 16.29
CA TRP A 158 3.89 -24.36 15.71
C TRP A 158 3.39 -25.41 16.72
N VAL A 159 2.11 -25.31 17.08
CA VAL A 159 1.47 -26.15 18.08
C VAL A 159 0.42 -27.04 17.41
N ARG A 160 0.47 -28.35 17.68
CA ARG A 160 -0.44 -29.34 17.09
C ARG A 160 -1.86 -29.22 17.66
N CYS A 161 -2.85 -29.02 16.80
CA CYS A 161 -4.27 -28.98 17.14
C CYS A 161 -4.87 -30.38 17.30
N GLY A 162 -4.54 -31.29 16.40
CA GLY A 162 -5.12 -32.63 16.35
C GLY A 162 -5.09 -33.27 14.96
N ASP A 163 -5.53 -34.52 14.89
CA ASP A 163 -5.62 -35.27 13.63
C ASP A 163 -6.90 -34.88 12.87
N VAL A 164 -6.76 -34.62 11.57
CA VAL A 164 -7.91 -34.35 10.69
C VAL A 164 -8.46 -35.69 10.20
N PRO A 165 -9.79 -35.91 10.23
CA PRO A 165 -10.42 -37.10 9.65
C PRO A 165 -10.10 -37.25 8.16
N ARG A 166 -10.19 -38.47 7.64
CA ARG A 166 -9.71 -38.84 6.30
C ARG A 166 -10.71 -39.73 5.57
N ALA A 167 -12.00 -39.46 5.77
CA ALA A 167 -13.07 -40.07 5.01
C ALA A 167 -13.07 -39.52 3.59
N LYS A 168 -13.15 -40.44 2.61
CA LYS A 168 -13.35 -40.12 1.21
C LYS A 168 -14.80 -39.69 0.97
N ASP A 169 -15.03 -38.86 -0.04
CA ASP A 169 -16.36 -38.40 -0.47
C ASP A 169 -17.15 -37.67 0.63
N ALA A 170 -16.45 -36.98 1.53
CA ALA A 170 -17.04 -36.29 2.66
C ALA A 170 -16.21 -35.09 3.13
N TRP A 171 -16.90 -34.14 3.79
CA TRP A 171 -16.25 -33.09 4.58
C TRP A 171 -15.66 -33.68 5.86
N ASN A 172 -14.35 -33.46 6.06
CA ASN A 172 -13.62 -33.93 7.23
C ASN A 172 -13.43 -32.78 8.22
N ARG A 173 -14.26 -32.76 9.25
CA ARG A 173 -14.29 -31.67 10.24
C ARG A 173 -13.39 -31.96 11.45
N LEU A 174 -12.61 -30.95 11.87
CA LEU A 174 -11.88 -30.93 13.13
C LEU A 174 -12.32 -29.70 13.94
N ALA A 175 -12.82 -29.92 15.15
CA ALA A 175 -13.16 -28.85 16.09
C ALA A 175 -11.88 -28.31 16.76
N LEU A 176 -11.79 -26.99 16.90
CA LEU A 176 -10.60 -26.28 17.37
C LEU A 176 -10.84 -25.47 18.65
N ASN A 177 -12.03 -25.53 19.24
CA ASN A 177 -12.35 -24.90 20.53
C ASN A 177 -11.96 -23.42 20.62
N ASN A 178 -12.14 -22.67 19.52
CA ASN A 178 -11.85 -21.23 19.44
C ASN A 178 -10.37 -20.87 19.65
N ILE A 179 -9.46 -21.63 19.02
CA ILE A 179 -8.04 -21.26 18.94
C ILE A 179 -7.91 -19.88 18.31
N VAL A 180 -7.16 -18.99 18.97
CA VAL A 180 -6.83 -17.66 18.45
C VAL A 180 -5.48 -17.73 17.75
N THR A 181 -5.48 -17.49 16.44
CA THR A 181 -4.24 -17.50 15.64
C THR A 181 -4.45 -16.76 14.32
N ASN A 182 -3.37 -16.31 13.70
CA ASN A 182 -3.35 -15.79 12.34
C ASN A 182 -2.67 -16.76 11.36
N ARG A 183 -2.30 -17.98 11.80
CA ARG A 183 -1.72 -18.98 10.90
C ARG A 183 -2.16 -20.40 11.25
N LEU A 184 -2.56 -21.14 10.22
CA LEU A 184 -2.85 -22.57 10.31
C LEU A 184 -2.02 -23.32 9.27
N ARG A 185 -1.53 -24.51 9.62
CA ARG A 185 -0.82 -25.39 8.71
C ARG A 185 -1.37 -26.80 8.78
N LEU A 186 -1.88 -27.27 7.65
CA LEU A 186 -2.39 -28.62 7.45
C LEU A 186 -1.27 -29.50 6.88
N PHE A 187 -0.89 -30.53 7.62
CA PHE A 187 0.04 -31.55 7.17
C PHE A 187 -0.71 -32.78 6.67
N MET A 188 -0.17 -33.40 5.62
CA MET A 188 -0.73 -34.59 5.00
C MET A 188 0.36 -35.48 4.41
N ARG A 189 0.14 -36.80 4.50
CA ARG A 189 0.98 -37.84 3.91
C ARG A 189 0.14 -39.05 3.54
N ASN A 190 0.40 -39.63 2.38
CA ASN A 190 -0.01 -40.98 2.05
C ASN A 190 1.24 -41.88 1.95
N ALA A 191 1.22 -43.05 2.60
CA ALA A 191 2.37 -43.96 2.68
C ALA A 191 2.73 -44.64 1.35
N THR A 192 1.90 -44.51 0.31
CA THR A 192 2.05 -45.22 -0.96
C THR A 192 2.01 -44.32 -2.18
N GLN A 193 1.31 -43.18 -2.11
CA GLN A 193 1.10 -42.23 -3.21
C GLN A 193 1.15 -40.78 -2.69
N SER A 194 0.90 -39.80 -3.56
CA SER A 194 0.73 -38.39 -3.18
C SER A 194 -0.63 -38.11 -2.54
N THR A 195 -0.82 -36.89 -2.03
CA THR A 195 -2.05 -36.41 -1.40
C THR A 195 -2.57 -35.14 -2.08
N GLY A 196 -3.85 -34.84 -1.88
CA GLY A 196 -4.45 -33.64 -2.43
C GLY A 196 -5.70 -33.18 -1.66
N ILE A 197 -6.14 -31.95 -1.96
CA ILE A 197 -7.24 -31.24 -1.32
C ILE A 197 -8.11 -30.64 -2.42
N LEU A 198 -9.42 -30.83 -2.33
CA LEU A 198 -10.40 -30.15 -3.20
C LEU A 198 -10.86 -28.82 -2.62
N GLU A 199 -10.97 -28.72 -1.29
CA GLU A 199 -11.28 -27.48 -0.58
C GLU A 199 -10.91 -27.64 0.92
N TRP A 200 -10.49 -26.57 1.57
CA TRP A 200 -10.18 -26.47 2.99
C TRP A 200 -10.81 -25.19 3.59
N ARG A 201 -11.88 -25.39 4.35
CA ARG A 201 -12.62 -24.30 5.02
C ARG A 201 -12.15 -24.10 6.44
N VAL A 202 -12.25 -22.85 6.90
CA VAL A 202 -11.89 -22.44 8.25
C VAL A 202 -13.04 -21.61 8.80
N TRP A 203 -13.70 -22.10 9.84
CA TRP A 203 -14.86 -21.46 10.44
C TRP A 203 -14.45 -20.69 11.68
N GLY A 204 -14.63 -19.38 11.65
CA GLY A 204 -14.25 -18.51 12.76
C GLY A 204 -14.80 -17.10 12.63
N VAL A 205 -14.37 -16.26 13.55
CA VAL A 205 -14.61 -14.82 13.56
C VAL A 205 -13.27 -14.12 13.82
N ALA A 206 -13.17 -12.81 13.60
CA ALA A 206 -12.01 -12.07 14.09
C ALA A 206 -11.89 -12.29 15.62
N ALA A 207 -10.69 -12.57 16.13
CA ALA A 207 -10.51 -12.77 17.56
C ALA A 207 -10.54 -11.43 18.28
N ASP A 208 -11.53 -11.21 19.13
CA ASP A 208 -11.47 -10.18 20.16
C ASP A 208 -10.58 -10.69 21.30
N GLY A 209 -9.36 -10.17 21.40
CA GLY A 209 -8.45 -10.40 22.53
C GLY A 209 -7.25 -11.30 22.22
N ASP A 210 -6.07 -10.69 22.26
CA ASP A 210 -4.74 -11.24 21.92
C ASP A 210 -3.88 -11.34 23.19
N PRO A 211 -3.06 -12.40 23.43
CA PRO A 211 -2.02 -12.38 24.45
C PRO A 211 -0.94 -11.36 24.06
N THR A 212 -1.06 -10.17 24.66
CA THR A 212 -0.37 -8.90 24.40
C THR A 212 0.42 -8.80 23.08
N PRO A 213 -0.19 -8.19 22.05
CA PRO A 213 0.58 -7.61 20.96
C PRO A 213 1.50 -6.51 21.55
N PRO A 214 2.54 -6.05 20.82
CA PRO A 214 3.01 -4.68 21.04
C PRO A 214 1.77 -3.77 21.12
N PRO A 215 1.71 -2.83 22.08
CA PRO A 215 0.48 -2.12 22.44
C PRO A 215 -0.27 -1.75 21.17
N ASP A 216 -1.55 -2.16 21.11
CA ASP A 216 -2.42 -1.95 19.97
C ASP A 216 -2.18 -0.53 19.44
N PRO A 217 -1.63 -0.36 18.21
CA PRO A 217 -1.41 0.97 17.67
C PRO A 217 -2.76 1.67 17.46
N ASN A 218 -3.89 0.96 17.50
CA ASN A 218 -5.24 1.48 17.43
C ASN A 218 -6.11 0.96 18.57
N PRO A 219 -5.92 1.47 19.80
CA PRO A 219 -6.86 1.20 20.89
C PRO A 219 -8.32 1.34 20.42
N PRO A 220 -9.28 0.61 21.02
CA PRO A 220 -10.70 0.68 20.66
C PRO A 220 -11.19 2.12 20.64
N GLN A 221 -11.56 2.60 19.45
CA GLN A 221 -12.02 3.97 19.30
C GLN A 221 -13.36 4.18 20.02
N PRO A 222 -13.55 5.32 20.70
CA PRO A 222 -14.81 5.61 21.39
C PRO A 222 -15.88 6.02 20.38
N ASP A 223 -17.14 5.84 20.75
CA ASP A 223 -18.29 6.34 19.98
C ASP A 223 -18.26 7.87 19.76
N ALA A 224 -17.47 8.61 20.54
CA ALA A 224 -17.33 10.05 20.41
C ALA A 224 -15.93 10.59 20.80
N TYR A 225 -15.32 11.36 19.91
CA TYR A 225 -14.07 12.08 20.16
C TYR A 225 -14.33 13.41 20.88
N ARG A 226 -13.46 13.75 21.84
CA ARG A 226 -13.62 14.94 22.69
C ARG A 226 -13.12 16.20 21.98
N PRO A 227 -13.87 17.29 21.94
CA PRO A 227 -13.37 18.52 21.34
C PRO A 227 -12.26 19.16 22.20
N ILE A 228 -11.24 19.68 21.53
CA ILE A 228 -10.19 20.50 22.14
C ILE A 228 -10.62 21.97 22.08
N THR A 229 -11.10 22.53 23.20
CA THR A 229 -11.72 23.87 23.19
C THR A 229 -10.80 24.99 23.68
N ASN A 230 -9.98 24.73 24.70
CA ASN A 230 -9.22 25.77 25.43
C ASN A 230 -7.76 25.38 25.70
N GLN A 231 -7.45 24.10 25.58
CA GLN A 231 -6.14 23.51 25.88
C GLN A 231 -5.49 23.19 24.54
N TYR A 232 -4.21 23.48 24.34
CA TYR A 232 -3.50 23.06 23.10
C TYR A 232 -4.11 23.62 21.80
N VAL A 233 -4.76 24.79 21.89
CA VAL A 233 -5.33 25.50 20.75
C VAL A 233 -4.31 26.45 20.13
N LEU A 234 -4.31 26.53 18.80
CA LEU A 234 -3.45 27.46 18.08
C LEU A 234 -3.76 28.90 18.47
N HIS A 235 -2.74 29.67 18.84
CA HIS A 235 -2.81 31.13 18.99
C HIS A 235 -3.98 31.66 19.84
N ASN A 236 -4.37 30.94 20.90
CA ASN A 236 -5.53 31.27 21.75
C ASN A 236 -6.85 31.36 20.97
N VAL A 237 -6.99 30.60 19.88
CA VAL A 237 -8.28 30.40 19.20
C VAL A 237 -9.19 29.60 20.11
N THR A 238 -10.40 30.10 20.34
CA THR A 238 -11.41 29.50 21.21
C THR A 238 -12.77 29.64 20.55
N THR A 239 -13.78 28.94 21.08
CA THR A 239 -15.17 29.08 20.62
C THR A 239 -15.77 30.46 20.90
N ALA A 240 -15.11 31.30 21.71
CA ALA A 240 -15.55 32.67 22.01
C ALA A 240 -15.03 33.71 21.00
N ASN A 241 -13.95 33.42 20.28
CA ASN A 241 -13.29 34.37 19.36
C ASN A 241 -13.14 33.87 17.92
N ALA A 242 -13.75 32.73 17.59
CA ALA A 242 -13.79 32.15 16.26
C ALA A 242 -15.11 31.40 16.05
N LEU A 243 -15.56 31.33 14.79
CA LEU A 243 -16.59 30.37 14.41
C LEU A 243 -15.98 28.97 14.46
N HIS A 244 -16.80 27.95 14.69
CA HIS A 244 -16.35 26.57 14.68
C HIS A 244 -17.44 25.63 14.14
N LYS A 245 -17.01 24.51 13.56
CA LYS A 245 -17.88 23.42 13.16
C LYS A 245 -17.22 22.08 13.49
N ASP A 246 -18.00 21.17 14.03
CA ASP A 246 -17.60 19.82 14.41
C ASP A 246 -18.09 18.80 13.39
N SER A 247 -17.27 17.79 13.16
CA SER A 247 -17.66 16.46 12.68
C SER A 247 -17.27 15.43 13.75
N ASP A 248 -17.38 14.12 13.49
CA ASP A 248 -17.11 13.08 14.48
C ASP A 248 -15.66 13.10 15.00
N HIS A 249 -14.69 13.27 14.11
CA HIS A 249 -13.26 13.23 14.41
C HIS A 249 -12.55 14.58 14.31
N PHE A 250 -13.20 15.61 13.77
CA PHE A 250 -12.55 16.89 13.46
C PHE A 250 -13.32 18.11 13.95
N ARG A 251 -12.57 19.20 14.15
CA ARG A 251 -13.11 20.54 14.38
C ARG A 251 -12.38 21.56 13.51
N ILE A 252 -13.13 22.36 12.76
CA ILE A 252 -12.58 23.52 12.04
C ILE A 252 -12.91 24.79 12.82
N TYR A 253 -11.91 25.60 13.13
CA TYR A 253 -12.09 26.97 13.63
C TYR A 253 -11.84 27.97 12.51
N TYR A 254 -12.77 28.88 12.23
CA TYR A 254 -12.65 29.78 11.08
C TYR A 254 -13.13 31.21 11.40
N GLY A 255 -12.74 32.15 10.53
CA GLY A 255 -13.16 33.54 10.63
C GLY A 255 -14.57 33.77 10.09
N GLY A 256 -15.23 34.82 10.56
CA GLY A 256 -16.55 35.25 10.11
C GLY A 256 -17.29 36.01 11.21
N ASN A 257 -18.30 36.81 10.85
CA ASN A 257 -19.08 37.62 11.80
C ASN A 257 -18.24 38.50 12.75
N GLY A 258 -17.12 39.03 12.25
CA GLY A 258 -16.18 39.85 13.04
C GLY A 258 -15.27 39.04 13.98
N LEU A 259 -15.39 37.71 14.01
CA LEU A 259 -14.51 36.79 14.73
C LEU A 259 -13.38 36.33 13.79
N ASN A 260 -12.13 36.32 14.27
CA ASN A 260 -10.96 35.97 13.45
C ASN A 260 -9.82 35.32 14.26
N GLY A 261 -10.14 34.75 15.43
CA GLY A 261 -9.20 34.05 16.29
C GLY A 261 -8.31 34.97 17.13
N GLY A 262 -7.49 34.39 18.02
CA GLY A 262 -6.73 35.16 19.01
C GLY A 262 -5.63 36.09 18.43
N ARG A 263 -5.21 35.88 17.19
CA ARG A 263 -4.29 36.77 16.44
C ARG A 263 -4.95 37.53 15.29
N GLY A 264 -6.25 37.35 15.09
CA GLY A 264 -6.98 37.97 13.99
C GLY A 264 -6.63 37.47 12.59
N ASN A 265 -6.05 36.28 12.47
CA ASN A 265 -5.52 35.72 11.22
C ASN A 265 -6.28 34.48 10.71
N LEU A 266 -7.40 34.09 11.34
CA LEU A 266 -8.27 33.07 10.76
C LEU A 266 -8.94 33.63 9.50
N ALA A 267 -8.96 32.83 8.44
CA ALA A 267 -9.59 33.20 7.20
C ALA A 267 -11.12 33.14 7.33
N ASP A 268 -11.78 34.18 6.82
CA ASP A 268 -13.22 34.16 6.55
C ASP A 268 -13.46 33.25 5.35
N VAL A 269 -14.04 32.08 5.60
CA VAL A 269 -14.30 31.04 4.59
C VAL A 269 -15.80 30.74 4.55
N PRO A 270 -16.38 30.52 3.35
CA PRO A 270 -17.77 30.12 3.23
C PRO A 270 -18.04 28.81 3.99
N GLU A 271 -19.16 28.72 4.71
CA GLU A 271 -19.52 27.51 5.47
C GLU A 271 -19.53 26.24 4.61
N ARG A 272 -19.98 26.34 3.34
CA ARG A 272 -19.90 25.21 2.39
C ARG A 272 -18.48 24.63 2.23
N ASN A 273 -17.43 25.46 2.34
CA ASN A 273 -16.05 25.00 2.21
C ASN A 273 -15.60 24.30 3.51
N VAL A 274 -16.14 24.70 4.66
CA VAL A 274 -15.96 24.01 5.94
C VAL A 274 -16.60 22.63 5.85
N ASP A 275 -17.82 22.53 5.32
CA ASP A 275 -18.54 21.25 5.13
C ASP A 275 -17.80 20.29 4.22
N ILE A 276 -17.34 20.77 3.06
CA ILE A 276 -16.56 19.97 2.11
C ILE A 276 -15.25 19.48 2.75
N ALA A 277 -14.58 20.32 3.53
CA ALA A 277 -13.33 19.96 4.20
C ALA A 277 -13.54 18.89 5.28
N LEU A 278 -14.56 19.04 6.13
CA LEU A 278 -14.92 18.02 7.12
C LEU A 278 -15.27 16.70 6.44
N ALA A 279 -16.08 16.73 5.38
CA ALA A 279 -16.44 15.54 4.61
C ALA A 279 -15.21 14.80 4.05
N HIS A 280 -14.24 15.54 3.49
CA HIS A 280 -12.99 14.94 3.01
C HIS A 280 -12.16 14.32 4.15
N LEU A 281 -12.04 15.02 5.27
CA LEU A 281 -11.25 14.55 6.42
C LEU A 281 -11.90 13.33 7.10
N GLU A 282 -13.22 13.31 7.27
CA GLU A 282 -13.95 12.14 7.79
C GLU A 282 -13.80 10.93 6.87
N ALA A 283 -13.94 11.13 5.56
CA ALA A 283 -13.70 10.07 4.59
C ALA A 283 -12.26 9.55 4.64
N ALA A 284 -11.26 10.44 4.78
CA ALA A 284 -9.86 10.06 4.92
C ALA A 284 -9.58 9.34 6.25
N HIS A 285 -10.20 9.77 7.35
CA HIS A 285 -10.10 9.10 8.65
C HIS A 285 -10.62 7.68 8.57
N ARG A 286 -11.85 7.51 8.08
CA ARG A 286 -12.46 6.18 7.90
C ARG A 286 -11.55 5.28 7.08
N PHE A 287 -11.02 5.82 5.98
CA PHE A 287 -10.14 5.08 5.11
C PHE A 287 -8.84 4.64 5.83
N PHE A 288 -8.03 5.60 6.28
CA PHE A 288 -6.70 5.28 6.76
C PHE A 288 -6.71 4.68 8.16
N VAL A 289 -7.56 5.19 9.05
CA VAL A 289 -7.59 4.78 10.46
C VAL A 289 -8.47 3.54 10.63
N ASP A 290 -9.74 3.61 10.26
CA ASP A 290 -10.68 2.52 10.57
C ASP A 290 -10.45 1.31 9.67
N ASP A 291 -10.35 1.53 8.36
CA ASP A 291 -10.25 0.43 7.41
C ASP A 291 -8.78 -0.03 7.24
N TRP A 292 -7.80 0.88 7.22
CA TRP A 292 -6.38 0.55 7.03
C TRP A 292 -5.58 0.42 8.32
N GLY A 293 -6.19 0.73 9.46
CA GLY A 293 -5.58 0.49 10.74
C GLY A 293 -4.35 1.35 11.01
N PHE A 294 -4.23 2.56 10.43
CA PHE A 294 -3.26 3.57 10.90
C PHE A 294 -3.61 4.04 12.30
N ARG A 295 -2.61 4.40 13.11
CA ARG A 295 -2.82 4.99 14.43
C ARG A 295 -3.65 6.27 14.34
N SER A 296 -4.79 6.33 15.05
CA SER A 296 -5.70 7.49 15.01
C SER A 296 -5.03 8.78 15.48
N PRO A 297 -5.01 9.85 14.65
CA PRO A 297 -4.45 11.15 15.03
C PRO A 297 -5.19 11.87 16.17
N GLY A 298 -6.32 11.34 16.63
CA GLY A 298 -7.00 11.86 17.81
C GLY A 298 -6.41 11.37 19.13
N ILE A 299 -5.45 10.45 19.11
CA ILE A 299 -4.75 9.96 20.31
C ILE A 299 -3.43 10.70 20.47
N SER A 300 -3.07 11.02 21.72
CA SER A 300 -1.76 11.59 22.03
C SER A 300 -0.65 10.58 21.71
N VAL A 301 0.45 11.05 21.10
CA VAL A 301 1.67 10.21 20.93
C VAL A 301 2.31 9.80 22.26
N HIS A 302 1.89 10.40 23.38
CA HIS A 302 2.34 10.05 24.73
C HIS A 302 1.45 9.03 25.43
N ALA A 303 0.34 8.65 24.81
CA ALA A 303 -0.61 7.68 25.34
C ALA A 303 -0.66 6.48 24.40
N ASN A 304 -0.92 5.29 24.96
CA ASN A 304 -1.14 4.08 24.16
C ASN A 304 -2.62 3.92 23.84
N ASP A 305 -3.49 4.33 24.77
CA ASP A 305 -4.95 4.35 24.73
C ASP A 305 -5.49 5.78 24.83
N GLY A 306 -6.83 5.94 24.80
CA GLY A 306 -7.49 7.24 24.92
C GLY A 306 -7.09 8.02 26.19
N PRO A 307 -7.59 9.26 26.35
CA PRO A 307 -8.75 9.83 25.68
C PRO A 307 -8.47 10.26 24.24
N TYR A 308 -9.51 10.20 23.41
CA TYR A 308 -9.48 10.59 22.00
C TYR A 308 -10.02 11.99 21.85
N TYR A 309 -9.37 12.76 20.98
CA TYR A 309 -9.64 14.16 20.77
C TYR A 309 -9.93 14.46 19.31
N LYS A 310 -10.91 15.33 19.05
CA LYS A 310 -11.12 15.88 17.72
C LYS A 310 -9.87 16.64 17.29
N MET A 311 -9.37 16.35 16.10
CA MET A 311 -8.23 17.07 15.55
C MET A 311 -8.68 18.46 15.06
N ASN A 312 -7.94 19.50 15.45
CA ASN A 312 -8.28 20.88 15.08
C ASN A 312 -7.66 21.27 13.73
N ILE A 313 -8.42 22.04 12.95
CA ILE A 313 -8.00 22.62 11.68
C ILE A 313 -8.26 24.13 11.69
N TYR A 314 -7.28 24.89 11.21
CA TYR A 314 -7.27 26.35 11.24
C TYR A 314 -7.00 26.91 9.82
N PRO A 315 -8.04 27.32 9.07
CA PRO A 315 -7.86 28.08 7.85
C PRO A 315 -7.33 29.48 8.19
N THR A 316 -6.19 29.86 7.61
CA THR A 316 -5.48 31.11 7.92
C THR A 316 -5.24 31.97 6.67
N THR A 317 -5.04 33.27 6.89
CA THR A 317 -4.67 34.26 5.86
C THR A 317 -3.16 34.46 5.73
N THR A 318 -2.36 33.98 6.69
CA THR A 318 -0.93 34.34 6.81
C THR A 318 0.04 33.28 6.34
N LEU A 319 -0.44 32.09 5.98
CA LEU A 319 0.41 30.97 5.59
C LEU A 319 0.97 31.16 4.17
N ASN A 320 2.27 30.92 4.00
CA ASN A 320 2.97 30.99 2.71
C ASN A 320 3.07 29.63 1.99
N ALA A 321 2.46 28.58 2.55
CA ALA A 321 2.34 27.23 1.99
C ALA A 321 0.85 26.87 1.79
N GLY A 322 0.52 25.78 1.10
CA GLY A 322 -0.87 25.33 0.94
C GLY A 322 -1.52 24.99 2.29
N GLY A 323 -0.81 24.19 3.08
CA GLY A 323 -1.10 23.86 4.47
C GLY A 323 0.21 23.59 5.23
N VAL A 324 0.07 23.30 6.51
CA VAL A 324 1.15 22.79 7.36
C VAL A 324 0.53 22.02 8.54
N MET A 325 1.05 20.82 8.79
CA MET A 325 0.82 20.11 10.04
C MET A 325 1.68 20.71 11.16
N LEU A 326 1.05 20.94 12.30
CA LEU A 326 1.66 21.44 13.51
C LEU A 326 1.39 20.48 14.68
N TYR A 327 2.20 20.60 15.72
CA TYR A 327 2.23 19.64 16.83
C TYR A 327 2.36 20.37 18.16
N ASP A 328 1.45 20.09 19.10
CA ASP A 328 1.63 20.49 20.49
C ASP A 328 2.39 19.39 21.23
N HIS A 329 3.67 19.63 21.51
CA HIS A 329 4.53 18.68 22.21
C HIS A 329 4.01 18.29 23.60
N ARG A 330 3.36 19.20 24.32
CA ARG A 330 2.86 18.90 25.67
C ARG A 330 1.65 18.00 25.61
N ALA A 331 0.76 18.25 24.65
CA ALA A 331 -0.42 17.43 24.43
C ALA A 331 -0.10 16.09 23.77
N GLY A 332 0.94 16.06 22.94
CA GLY A 332 1.20 14.94 22.05
C GLY A 332 0.22 14.87 20.87
N LEU A 333 -0.41 15.99 20.49
CA LEU A 333 -1.48 16.01 19.47
C LEU A 333 -1.11 16.92 18.29
N SER A 334 -1.43 16.46 17.08
CA SER A 334 -1.33 17.29 15.86
C SER A 334 -2.56 18.15 15.64
N TYR A 335 -2.36 19.23 14.88
CA TYR A 335 -3.41 20.06 14.29
C TYR A 335 -2.90 20.61 12.96
N ILE A 336 -3.80 21.12 12.12
CA ILE A 336 -3.46 21.58 10.77
C ILE A 336 -3.76 23.07 10.63
N GLU A 337 -2.82 23.83 10.07
CA GLU A 337 -3.11 25.14 9.46
C GLU A 337 -3.21 24.99 7.94
N VAL A 338 -4.22 25.60 7.32
CA VAL A 338 -4.38 25.58 5.85
C VAL A 338 -4.64 27.00 5.36
N ARG A 339 -4.17 27.37 4.16
CA ARG A 339 -4.60 28.64 3.58
C ARG A 339 -6.11 28.60 3.34
N GLY A 340 -6.83 29.65 3.75
CA GLY A 340 -8.30 29.70 3.61
C GLY A 340 -8.84 29.23 2.24
N PRO A 341 -8.30 29.71 1.10
CA PRO A 341 -8.72 29.26 -0.22
C PRO A 341 -8.44 27.78 -0.56
N GLN A 342 -7.56 27.10 0.19
CA GLN A 342 -7.22 25.69 0.01
C GLN A 342 -7.97 24.78 1.01
N LEU A 343 -8.80 25.32 1.91
CA LEU A 343 -9.49 24.51 2.93
C LEU A 343 -10.32 23.38 2.32
N ALA A 344 -11.04 23.65 1.24
CA ALA A 344 -11.87 22.64 0.56
C ALA A 344 -11.09 21.82 -0.48
N ALA A 345 -9.77 21.97 -0.60
CA ALA A 345 -8.95 21.26 -1.59
C ALA A 345 -8.37 19.98 -0.96
N PRO A 346 -8.91 18.79 -1.25
CA PRO A 346 -8.46 17.54 -0.60
C PRO A 346 -6.99 17.23 -0.85
N ARG A 347 -6.44 17.61 -2.01
CA ARG A 347 -4.99 17.48 -2.28
C ARG A 347 -4.11 18.19 -1.25
N VAL A 348 -4.65 19.20 -0.54
CA VAL A 348 -3.93 19.95 0.51
C VAL A 348 -4.37 19.45 1.87
N THR A 349 -5.66 19.45 2.19
CA THR A 349 -6.12 19.07 3.54
C THR A 349 -5.82 17.61 3.88
N VAL A 350 -5.97 16.69 2.93
CA VAL A 350 -5.67 15.27 3.14
C VAL A 350 -4.16 15.01 3.11
N HIS A 351 -3.38 15.82 2.38
CA HIS A 351 -1.91 15.82 2.46
C HIS A 351 -1.45 16.15 3.88
N GLU A 352 -1.93 17.27 4.43
CA GLU A 352 -1.58 17.66 5.81
C GLU A 352 -2.05 16.62 6.83
N TYR A 353 -3.20 15.99 6.60
CA TYR A 353 -3.66 14.86 7.41
C TYR A 353 -2.72 13.65 7.33
N GLY A 354 -2.08 13.41 6.18
CA GLY A 354 -1.03 12.40 6.03
C GLY A 354 0.18 12.63 6.94
N HIS A 355 0.55 13.90 7.19
CA HIS A 355 1.56 14.21 8.21
C HIS A 355 1.07 13.90 9.63
N CYS A 356 -0.21 14.13 9.93
CA CYS A 356 -0.80 13.75 11.22
C CYS A 356 -0.75 12.23 11.42
N LEU A 357 -1.09 11.44 10.41
CA LEU A 357 -0.96 9.97 10.43
C LEU A 357 0.50 9.55 10.69
N THR A 358 1.44 10.15 9.96
CA THR A 358 2.89 9.89 10.11
C THR A 358 3.39 10.19 11.52
N LEU A 359 3.00 11.36 12.06
CA LEU A 359 3.38 11.76 13.42
C LEU A 359 2.85 10.78 14.45
N THR A 360 1.62 10.31 14.28
CA THR A 360 0.94 9.53 15.31
C THR A 360 1.50 8.11 15.42
N GLU A 361 1.97 7.52 14.31
CA GLU A 361 2.79 6.28 14.35
C GLU A 361 4.12 6.49 15.10
N TYR A 362 4.58 7.74 15.24
CA TYR A 362 5.62 8.28 16.12
C TYR A 362 7.06 7.75 15.95
N ASN A 363 7.27 6.55 15.40
CA ASN A 363 8.59 5.93 15.28
C ASN A 363 9.53 6.63 14.29
N TRP A 364 9.00 7.48 13.41
CA TRP A 364 9.80 8.34 12.53
C TRP A 364 10.06 9.73 13.13
N ALA A 365 9.41 10.09 14.25
CA ALA A 365 9.67 11.34 14.93
C ALA A 365 11.12 11.40 15.46
N ASP A 366 11.77 12.55 15.25
CA ASP A 366 13.18 12.79 15.57
C ASP A 366 14.18 11.85 14.85
N GLN A 367 13.78 11.24 13.72
CA GLN A 367 14.65 10.41 12.89
C GLN A 367 15.00 11.15 11.61
N THR A 368 16.14 11.85 11.59
CA THR A 368 16.51 12.74 10.47
C THR A 368 16.54 12.05 9.10
N ARG A 369 16.92 10.76 9.05
CA ARG A 369 16.95 9.96 7.82
C ARG A 369 15.58 9.55 7.28
N THR A 370 14.52 9.77 8.05
CA THR A 370 13.13 9.63 7.59
C THR A 370 12.56 10.95 7.09
N GLY A 371 13.21 12.09 7.33
CA GLY A 371 12.62 13.42 7.13
C GLY A 371 12.08 13.67 5.72
N ALA A 372 12.82 13.29 4.67
CA ALA A 372 12.34 13.44 3.29
C ALA A 372 11.09 12.58 3.00
N TRP A 373 10.97 11.44 3.68
CA TRP A 373 9.85 10.53 3.47
C TRP A 373 8.53 11.04 4.06
N TRP A 374 8.55 12.05 4.95
CA TRP A 374 7.32 12.62 5.51
C TRP A 374 6.44 13.27 4.43
N GLU A 375 7.03 14.01 3.50
CA GLU A 375 6.29 14.58 2.35
C GLU A 375 5.89 13.51 1.35
N THR A 376 6.76 12.50 1.15
CA THR A 376 6.47 11.35 0.31
C THR A 376 5.21 10.62 0.79
N VAL A 377 5.10 10.39 2.11
CA VAL A 377 3.93 9.77 2.72
C VAL A 377 2.70 10.67 2.61
N ALA A 378 2.83 11.97 2.89
CA ALA A 378 1.70 12.90 2.81
C ALA A 378 1.09 12.97 1.40
N ASN A 379 1.94 13.03 0.35
CA ASN A 379 1.48 12.94 -1.03
C ASN A 379 0.90 11.56 -1.37
N TRP A 380 1.48 10.48 -0.85
CA TRP A 380 0.91 9.13 -1.01
C TRP A 380 -0.48 9.03 -0.40
N VAL A 381 -0.69 9.55 0.82
CA VAL A 381 -2.00 9.59 1.50
C VAL A 381 -3.00 10.38 0.64
N ALA A 382 -2.62 11.57 0.17
CA ALA A 382 -3.48 12.40 -0.67
C ALA A 382 -3.83 11.73 -2.01
N ASP A 383 -2.85 11.20 -2.74
CA ASP A 383 -3.11 10.56 -4.05
C ASP A 383 -3.95 9.28 -3.89
N THR A 384 -3.59 8.44 -2.92
CA THR A 384 -4.34 7.21 -2.61
C THR A 384 -5.79 7.54 -2.25
N TYR A 385 -6.02 8.56 -1.42
CA TYR A 385 -7.36 9.04 -1.10
C TYR A 385 -8.14 9.53 -2.33
N LEU A 386 -7.49 10.17 -3.29
CA LEU A 386 -8.17 10.72 -4.48
C LEU A 386 -8.49 9.67 -5.54
N ASN A 387 -7.70 8.59 -5.61
CA ASN A 387 -7.68 7.70 -6.76
C ASN A 387 -7.99 6.23 -6.45
N SER A 388 -7.98 5.80 -5.19
CA SER A 388 -8.27 4.41 -4.87
C SER A 388 -9.74 4.06 -5.18
N PRO A 389 -10.00 2.96 -5.94
CA PRO A 389 -11.34 2.54 -6.33
C PRO A 389 -12.15 2.00 -5.16
N TYR A 390 -11.50 1.40 -4.15
CA TYR A 390 -12.15 0.88 -2.95
C TYR A 390 -12.84 2.01 -2.15
N TYR A 391 -12.39 3.25 -2.29
CA TYR A 391 -12.86 4.39 -1.49
C TYR A 391 -13.71 5.38 -2.28
N GLU A 392 -14.01 5.05 -3.54
CA GLU A 392 -15.01 5.77 -4.33
C GLU A 392 -16.36 5.75 -3.60
N GLU A 393 -16.75 4.62 -3.03
CA GLU A 393 -17.99 4.52 -2.25
C GLU A 393 -17.98 5.44 -1.02
N VAL A 394 -16.87 5.49 -0.27
CA VAL A 394 -16.76 6.37 0.90
C VAL A 394 -16.86 7.84 0.49
N ARG A 395 -16.19 8.26 -0.59
CA ARG A 395 -16.34 9.64 -1.12
C ARG A 395 -17.78 9.91 -1.56
N GLN A 396 -18.42 8.96 -2.24
CA GLN A 396 -19.81 9.08 -2.70
C GLN A 396 -20.82 9.18 -1.55
N ARG A 397 -20.61 8.48 -0.43
CA ARG A 397 -21.44 8.63 0.79
C ARG A 397 -21.47 10.06 1.33
N PHE A 398 -20.39 10.81 1.10
CA PHE A 398 -20.27 12.23 1.43
C PHE A 398 -20.59 13.17 0.23
N GLY A 399 -21.06 12.64 -0.90
CA GLY A 399 -21.37 13.42 -2.11
C GLY A 399 -20.13 13.97 -2.84
N LEU A 400 -18.95 13.38 -2.61
CA LEU A 400 -17.67 13.82 -3.16
C LEU A 400 -17.28 12.98 -4.38
N SER A 401 -16.72 13.62 -5.40
CA SER A 401 -16.14 12.92 -6.55
C SER A 401 -14.67 12.57 -6.31
N ALA A 402 -14.18 11.56 -7.01
CA ALA A 402 -12.75 11.31 -7.13
C ALA A 402 -11.98 12.53 -7.69
N GLY A 403 -10.70 12.65 -7.34
CA GLY A 403 -9.82 13.68 -7.90
C GLY A 403 -8.95 13.18 -9.06
N GLY A 404 -8.10 14.05 -9.59
CA GLY A 404 -6.98 13.61 -10.44
C GLY A 404 -5.82 13.08 -9.59
N THR A 405 -4.98 12.25 -10.19
CA THR A 405 -3.66 11.95 -9.60
C THR A 405 -2.81 13.22 -9.53
N ILE A 406 -2.02 13.35 -8.47
CA ILE A 406 -1.08 14.45 -8.24
C ILE A 406 0.32 14.13 -8.78
N ILE A 407 0.46 13.07 -9.60
CA ILE A 407 1.75 12.65 -10.14
C ILE A 407 2.39 13.74 -11.03
N ASP A 408 3.63 14.10 -10.73
CA ASP A 408 4.48 14.89 -11.64
C ASP A 408 5.40 13.95 -12.43
N LEU A 409 5.01 13.63 -13.65
CA LEU A 409 5.76 12.72 -14.52
C LEU A 409 7.09 13.30 -15.01
N ASN A 410 7.25 14.63 -15.08
CA ASN A 410 8.53 15.22 -15.44
C ASN A 410 9.57 14.96 -14.34
N LYS A 411 9.12 14.98 -13.09
CA LYS A 411 9.95 14.61 -11.94
C LYS A 411 10.14 13.10 -11.85
N VAL A 412 9.06 12.34 -11.75
CA VAL A 412 9.09 10.89 -11.50
C VAL A 412 9.80 10.11 -12.62
N ILE A 413 9.43 10.36 -13.88
CA ILE A 413 10.01 9.66 -15.04
C ILE A 413 11.15 10.48 -15.64
N GLY A 414 10.90 11.76 -15.91
CA GLY A 414 11.86 12.64 -16.57
C GLY A 414 13.13 12.89 -15.74
N GLN A 415 13.08 12.76 -14.40
CA GLN A 415 14.24 12.82 -13.50
C GLN A 415 14.43 11.53 -12.69
N SER A 416 14.00 10.38 -13.23
CA SER A 416 14.13 9.05 -12.59
C SER A 416 15.56 8.68 -12.14
N HIS A 417 16.59 9.31 -12.71
CA HIS A 417 17.99 9.10 -12.32
C HIS A 417 18.35 9.65 -10.93
N LEU A 418 17.50 10.47 -10.31
CA LEU A 418 17.72 10.96 -8.95
C LEU A 418 17.55 9.84 -7.92
N THR A 419 18.12 10.04 -6.73
CA THR A 419 17.96 9.13 -5.59
C THR A 419 16.48 8.88 -5.30
N ILE A 420 16.10 7.64 -4.95
CA ILE A 420 14.69 7.22 -4.84
C ILE A 420 13.81 8.16 -4.01
N CYS A 421 14.35 8.70 -2.91
CA CYS A 421 13.74 9.78 -2.14
C CYS A 421 14.84 10.70 -1.60
N HIS A 422 14.83 11.96 -2.01
CA HIS A 422 15.86 12.95 -1.65
C HIS A 422 15.30 14.39 -1.67
N ASN A 423 16.08 15.38 -1.24
CA ASN A 423 15.67 16.79 -1.18
C ASN A 423 15.28 17.41 -2.54
N GLN A 424 15.51 16.71 -3.65
CA GLN A 424 15.18 17.13 -5.02
C GLN A 424 13.83 16.60 -5.54
N ASN A 425 13.26 15.58 -4.88
CA ASN A 425 12.09 14.83 -5.33
C ASN A 425 11.23 14.22 -4.20
N TYR A 426 11.40 14.69 -2.95
CA TYR A 426 10.77 14.11 -1.76
C TYR A 426 9.23 14.24 -1.76
N TYR A 427 8.65 15.19 -2.48
CA TYR A 427 7.21 15.22 -2.73
C TYR A 427 6.82 14.15 -3.76
N GLU A 428 7.63 13.91 -4.78
CA GLU A 428 7.28 13.10 -5.95
C GLU A 428 7.64 11.61 -5.82
N ALA A 429 8.34 11.19 -4.76
CA ALA A 429 8.76 9.81 -4.55
C ALA A 429 7.61 8.82 -4.18
N TRP A 430 6.39 9.33 -3.99
CA TRP A 430 5.24 8.55 -3.50
C TRP A 430 4.80 7.37 -4.39
N PRO A 431 5.05 7.31 -5.71
CA PRO A 431 4.70 6.14 -6.50
C PRO A 431 5.45 4.87 -6.05
N PHE A 432 6.62 5.01 -5.42
CA PHE A 432 7.29 3.89 -4.78
C PHE A 432 6.45 3.30 -3.64
N LEU A 433 5.88 4.15 -2.78
CA LEU A 433 4.97 3.69 -1.72
C LEU A 433 3.70 3.06 -2.28
N THR A 434 3.18 3.57 -3.41
CA THR A 434 2.04 2.96 -4.12
C THR A 434 2.38 1.57 -4.63
N TYR A 435 3.55 1.39 -5.24
CA TYR A 435 4.03 0.08 -5.67
C TYR A 435 4.15 -0.91 -4.50
N LEU A 436 4.70 -0.48 -3.36
CA LEU A 436 4.76 -1.33 -2.16
C LEU A 436 3.37 -1.68 -1.62
N THR A 437 2.43 -0.74 -1.71
CA THR A 437 1.07 -0.89 -1.19
C THR A 437 0.21 -1.80 -2.05
N ASN A 438 0.28 -1.63 -3.37
CA ASN A 438 -0.51 -2.41 -4.31
C ASN A 438 0.11 -3.80 -4.54
N ASN A 439 1.43 -3.92 -4.39
CA ASN A 439 2.18 -5.16 -4.51
C ASN A 439 1.85 -5.98 -5.79
N PRO A 440 1.94 -5.39 -6.99
CA PRO A 440 1.56 -6.04 -8.25
C PRO A 440 2.41 -7.29 -8.59
N ASP A 441 3.50 -7.51 -7.84
CA ASP A 441 4.42 -8.63 -7.98
C ASP A 441 4.28 -9.68 -6.86
N ASN A 442 3.32 -9.50 -5.94
CA ASN A 442 3.02 -10.42 -4.83
C ASN A 442 4.24 -10.76 -3.95
N TYR A 443 5.12 -9.78 -3.68
CA TYR A 443 6.23 -10.01 -2.75
C TYR A 443 5.73 -10.15 -1.32
N PRO A 444 6.30 -11.07 -0.52
CA PRO A 444 5.94 -11.24 0.88
C PRO A 444 6.24 -9.97 1.68
N GLY A 445 5.39 -9.69 2.66
CA GLY A 445 5.55 -8.52 3.56
C GLY A 445 5.19 -7.17 2.93
N LEU A 446 4.75 -7.15 1.66
CA LEU A 446 4.19 -5.96 1.00
C LEU A 446 2.66 -6.08 0.89
N GLY A 447 2.01 -5.00 0.43
CA GLY A 447 0.55 -4.90 0.36
C GLY A 447 0.02 -3.71 1.16
N LYS A 448 -1.27 -3.73 1.48
CA LYS A 448 -1.99 -2.67 2.21
C LYS A 448 -1.23 -2.12 3.45
N MET A 449 -0.57 -2.99 4.21
CA MET A 449 0.15 -2.63 5.44
C MET A 449 1.60 -2.20 5.21
N ALA A 450 2.11 -2.22 3.98
CA ALA A 450 3.51 -1.93 3.70
C ALA A 450 3.95 -0.56 4.26
N VAL A 451 3.16 0.50 4.05
CA VAL A 451 3.50 1.84 4.56
C VAL A 451 3.36 1.94 6.09
N PRO A 452 2.25 1.52 6.73
CA PRO A 452 2.18 1.38 8.19
C PRO A 452 3.38 0.63 8.80
N ASP A 453 3.78 -0.49 8.19
CA ASP A 453 4.84 -1.34 8.69
C ASP A 453 6.22 -0.70 8.59
N LEU A 454 6.44 0.23 7.64
CA LEU A 454 7.65 1.05 7.60
C LEU A 454 7.80 1.94 8.84
N PHE A 455 6.71 2.39 9.46
CA PHE A 455 6.76 3.12 10.73
C PHE A 455 6.93 2.16 11.91
N ARG A 456 6.07 1.13 11.97
CA ARG A 456 5.97 0.24 13.14
C ARG A 456 7.21 -0.60 13.37
N HIS A 457 7.89 -0.99 12.30
CA HIS A 457 9.12 -1.78 12.38
C HIS A 457 10.39 -0.91 12.40
N HIS A 458 10.27 0.42 12.36
CA HIS A 458 11.39 1.32 12.48
C HIS A 458 11.94 1.32 13.91
N ARG A 459 13.24 1.02 14.07
CA ARG A 459 13.86 0.79 15.39
C ARG A 459 14.22 2.07 16.15
N ARG A 460 13.86 3.24 15.60
CA ARG A 460 14.24 4.57 16.12
C ARG A 460 15.75 4.74 16.33
N ASN A 461 16.55 4.06 15.53
CA ASN A 461 18.01 4.13 15.49
C ASN A 461 18.52 5.01 14.33
N ASN A 462 17.66 5.91 13.85
CA ASN A 462 17.86 6.77 12.69
C ASN A 462 18.23 5.99 11.41
N GLU A 463 17.67 4.81 11.20
CA GLU A 463 17.78 4.10 9.92
C GLU A 463 16.92 4.76 8.83
N THR A 464 17.09 4.35 7.58
CA THR A 464 16.20 4.81 6.49
C THR A 464 15.01 3.86 6.35
N PRO A 465 13.88 4.30 5.78
CA PRO A 465 12.76 3.41 5.47
C PRO A 465 13.15 2.21 4.58
N LEU A 466 14.18 2.34 3.75
CA LEU A 466 14.72 1.21 2.98
C LEU A 466 15.32 0.12 3.88
N HIS A 467 15.96 0.46 5.01
CA HIS A 467 16.46 -0.56 5.94
C HIS A 467 15.33 -1.29 6.67
N VAL A 468 14.21 -0.59 6.91
CA VAL A 468 12.99 -1.22 7.43
C VAL A 468 12.40 -2.16 6.38
N LEU A 469 12.32 -1.68 5.13
CA LEU A 469 11.82 -2.45 3.98
C LEU A 469 12.58 -3.77 3.79
N GLU A 470 13.91 -3.76 3.89
CA GLU A 470 14.75 -4.97 3.80
C GLU A 470 14.37 -6.03 4.84
N ARG A 471 13.89 -5.61 6.01
CA ARG A 471 13.45 -6.55 7.05
C ARG A 471 12.04 -7.06 6.80
N ILE A 472 11.09 -6.17 6.51
CA ILE A 472 9.67 -6.55 6.40
C ILE A 472 9.40 -7.35 5.12
N ALA A 473 10.14 -7.08 4.03
CA ALA A 473 10.00 -7.78 2.76
C ALA A 473 10.88 -9.04 2.65
N SER A 474 11.60 -9.40 3.72
CA SER A 474 12.48 -10.57 3.74
C SER A 474 11.72 -11.85 3.31
N PRO A 475 12.33 -12.72 2.47
CA PRO A 475 13.72 -12.72 2.01
C PRO A 475 14.02 -11.86 0.78
N VAL A 476 13.06 -11.04 0.32
CA VAL A 476 13.23 -10.17 -0.85
C VAL A 476 14.09 -8.96 -0.47
N ARG A 477 15.21 -8.80 -1.18
CA ARG A 477 16.11 -7.68 -1.00
C ARG A 477 15.52 -6.39 -1.56
N VAL A 478 15.81 -5.25 -0.93
CA VAL A 478 15.42 -3.92 -1.41
C VAL A 478 15.97 -3.62 -2.80
N GLN A 479 17.15 -4.13 -3.14
CA GLN A 479 17.68 -4.00 -4.50
C GLN A 479 16.74 -4.62 -5.54
N THR A 480 16.14 -5.78 -5.25
CA THR A 480 15.13 -6.43 -6.10
C THR A 480 13.87 -5.58 -6.19
N LEU A 481 13.39 -5.05 -5.06
CA LEU A 481 12.19 -4.22 -5.02
C LEU A 481 12.37 -2.90 -5.81
N LEU A 482 13.50 -2.23 -5.67
CA LEU A 482 13.84 -1.01 -6.43
C LEU A 482 13.95 -1.32 -7.93
N GLY A 483 14.62 -2.42 -8.28
CA GLY A 483 14.74 -2.88 -9.66
C GLY A 483 13.38 -3.16 -10.30
N ARG A 484 12.51 -3.89 -9.60
CA ARG A 484 11.16 -4.24 -10.06
C ARG A 484 10.24 -3.02 -10.13
N TYR A 485 10.27 -2.15 -9.12
CA TYR A 485 9.54 -0.88 -9.12
C TYR A 485 9.83 -0.09 -10.39
N TRP A 486 11.10 0.17 -10.70
CA TRP A 486 11.45 0.92 -11.90
C TRP A 486 11.14 0.19 -13.20
N ALA A 487 11.22 -1.15 -13.22
CA ALA A 487 10.77 -1.93 -14.36
C ALA A 487 9.28 -1.70 -14.64
N ARG A 488 8.43 -1.69 -13.59
CA ARG A 488 7.01 -1.35 -13.69
C ARG A 488 6.78 0.10 -14.11
N MET A 489 7.61 1.03 -13.63
CA MET A 489 7.53 2.44 -14.02
C MET A 489 7.86 2.71 -15.50
N ALA A 490 8.44 1.75 -16.24
CA ALA A 490 8.62 1.87 -17.69
C ALA A 490 7.29 2.06 -18.44
N TYR A 491 6.21 1.47 -17.93
CA TYR A 491 4.84 1.61 -18.45
C TYR A 491 3.83 2.02 -17.37
N LEU A 492 4.34 2.47 -16.21
CA LEU A 492 3.60 2.88 -15.02
C LEU A 492 2.49 1.89 -14.65
N ASP A 493 2.80 0.59 -14.65
CA ASP A 493 1.86 -0.50 -14.35
C ASP A 493 1.99 -0.96 -12.89
N ILE A 494 1.91 -0.01 -11.96
CA ILE A 494 1.96 -0.23 -10.50
C ILE A 494 0.56 -0.31 -9.87
N ASP A 495 -0.43 -0.80 -10.64
CA ASP A 495 -1.86 -0.82 -10.28
C ASP A 495 -2.45 0.54 -9.90
N HIS A 496 -2.03 1.58 -10.63
CA HIS A 496 -2.56 2.94 -10.46
C HIS A 496 -3.12 3.49 -11.78
N PRO A 497 -4.35 3.11 -12.18
CA PRO A 497 -4.89 3.36 -13.52
C PRO A 497 -4.87 4.82 -13.99
N ARG A 498 -5.14 5.78 -13.10
CA ARG A 498 -5.15 7.22 -13.46
C ARG A 498 -3.75 7.79 -13.68
N ALA A 499 -2.76 7.30 -12.94
CA ALA A 499 -1.36 7.68 -13.14
C ALA A 499 -0.83 7.05 -14.43
N GLN A 500 -1.23 5.80 -14.71
CA GLN A 500 -0.89 5.14 -15.95
C GLN A 500 -1.50 5.86 -17.16
N GLN A 501 -2.77 6.27 -17.06
CA GLN A 501 -3.42 7.10 -18.07
C GLN A 501 -2.69 8.43 -18.28
N ALA A 502 -2.31 9.12 -17.18
CA ALA A 502 -1.53 10.35 -17.24
C ALA A 502 -0.18 10.13 -17.95
N PHE A 503 0.49 9.01 -17.68
CA PHE A 503 1.73 8.61 -18.35
C PHE A 503 1.55 8.48 -19.85
N PHE A 504 0.63 7.63 -20.32
CA PHE A 504 0.43 7.47 -21.77
C PHE A 504 -0.04 8.75 -22.47
N SER A 505 -0.77 9.62 -21.77
CA SER A 505 -1.20 10.93 -22.30
C SER A 505 -0.05 11.94 -22.45
N SER A 506 1.09 11.71 -21.79
CA SER A 506 2.18 12.68 -21.73
C SER A 506 3.56 12.13 -22.10
N ARG A 507 3.71 10.82 -22.29
CA ARG A 507 5.00 10.14 -22.50
C ARG A 507 5.87 10.74 -23.60
N ASN A 508 5.25 11.21 -24.68
CA ASN A 508 5.97 11.83 -25.82
C ASN A 508 6.66 13.16 -25.45
N ARG A 509 6.37 13.73 -24.28
CA ARG A 509 6.98 14.97 -23.76
C ARG A 509 8.00 14.69 -22.64
N LEU A 510 8.14 13.44 -22.20
CA LEU A 510 9.03 13.07 -21.11
C LEU A 510 10.45 12.85 -21.64
N ASN A 511 11.44 13.15 -20.81
CA ASN A 511 12.85 13.00 -21.19
C ASN A 511 13.34 11.58 -20.92
N PHE A 512 13.50 10.80 -21.99
CA PHE A 512 14.11 9.46 -21.98
C PHE A 512 15.55 9.43 -22.53
N ALA A 513 16.13 10.60 -22.85
CA ALA A 513 17.44 10.71 -23.46
C ALA A 513 18.57 10.49 -22.42
N ASN A 514 18.74 9.24 -21.98
CA ASN A 514 19.65 8.84 -20.90
C ASN A 514 21.05 8.43 -21.38
N LEU A 515 21.21 8.12 -22.66
CA LEU A 515 22.45 7.54 -23.22
C LEU A 515 23.06 8.41 -24.33
N ASP A 516 24.39 8.40 -24.42
CA ASP A 516 25.17 8.86 -25.57
C ASP A 516 25.67 7.66 -26.37
N SER A 517 25.68 7.78 -27.70
CA SER A 517 26.25 6.76 -28.58
C SER A 517 27.78 6.75 -28.48
N VAL A 518 28.36 5.57 -28.28
CA VAL A 518 29.82 5.34 -28.35
C VAL A 518 30.17 4.77 -29.73
N ASP A 519 29.37 3.82 -30.21
CA ASP A 519 29.44 3.25 -31.54
C ASP A 519 28.03 2.76 -31.98
N ASN A 520 27.94 2.01 -33.08
CA ASN A 520 26.66 1.56 -33.65
C ASN A 520 25.82 0.64 -32.75
N GLN A 521 26.41 0.00 -31.75
CA GLN A 521 25.74 -0.94 -30.84
C GLN A 521 25.98 -0.62 -29.37
N THR A 522 26.94 0.26 -29.07
CA THR A 522 27.38 0.59 -27.73
C THR A 522 26.97 2.00 -27.34
N TYR A 523 26.40 2.12 -26.15
CA TYR A 523 25.89 3.37 -25.60
C TYR A 523 26.38 3.56 -24.17
N ARG A 524 26.76 4.79 -23.82
CA ARG A 524 27.21 5.18 -22.48
C ARG A 524 26.14 6.00 -21.79
N VAL A 525 25.95 5.82 -20.48
CA VAL A 525 25.09 6.74 -19.73
C VAL A 525 25.62 8.18 -19.80
N LYS A 526 24.72 9.15 -20.00
CA LYS A 526 25.09 10.57 -19.94
C LYS A 526 25.54 10.92 -18.54
N SER A 527 26.61 11.71 -18.40
CA SER A 527 27.13 12.11 -17.09
C SER A 527 26.09 12.82 -16.21
N THR A 528 25.17 13.58 -16.80
CA THR A 528 24.07 14.26 -16.10
C THR A 528 22.86 13.37 -15.81
N ARG A 529 22.90 12.10 -16.22
CA ARG A 529 21.80 11.12 -16.11
C ARG A 529 22.23 9.83 -15.41
N GLN A 530 23.44 9.78 -14.88
CA GLN A 530 23.91 8.63 -14.11
C GLN A 530 22.95 8.38 -12.94
N PRO A 531 22.34 7.19 -12.84
CA PRO A 531 21.37 6.93 -11.79
C PRO A 531 22.04 6.95 -10.43
N MET A 532 21.56 7.80 -9.53
CA MET A 532 21.93 7.89 -8.12
C MET A 532 21.27 6.76 -7.31
N TYR A 533 21.47 6.69 -6.01
CA TYR A 533 21.07 5.54 -5.19
C TYR A 533 19.56 5.24 -5.26
N GLY A 534 19.22 4.06 -5.79
CA GLY A 534 17.84 3.65 -6.05
C GLY A 534 17.14 4.41 -7.17
N GLY A 535 17.84 5.29 -7.88
CA GLY A 535 17.40 5.93 -9.12
C GLY A 535 17.64 5.04 -10.33
N ALA A 536 17.00 5.40 -11.45
CA ALA A 536 16.99 4.60 -12.67
C ALA A 536 17.15 5.40 -13.96
N ASN A 537 17.49 4.69 -15.02
CA ASN A 537 17.27 5.14 -16.39
C ASN A 537 16.27 4.21 -17.07
N ILE A 538 15.20 4.78 -17.60
CA ILE A 538 14.23 4.10 -18.47
C ILE A 538 14.59 4.47 -19.92
N ILE A 539 14.84 3.48 -20.75
CA ILE A 539 15.35 3.64 -22.11
C ILE A 539 14.40 2.89 -23.05
N PRO A 540 13.40 3.59 -23.66
CA PRO A 540 12.59 3.02 -24.72
C PRO A 540 13.49 2.49 -25.84
N LEU A 541 13.11 1.35 -26.43
CA LEU A 541 13.87 0.67 -27.46
C LEU A 541 13.08 0.60 -28.76
N ARG A 542 13.73 0.97 -29.87
CA ARG A 542 13.25 0.70 -31.22
C ARG A 542 13.93 -0.55 -31.75
N VAL A 543 13.13 -1.59 -31.99
CA VAL A 543 13.59 -2.85 -32.58
C VAL A 543 14.01 -2.61 -34.04
N THR A 544 15.18 -3.12 -34.43
CA THR A 544 15.77 -2.92 -35.77
C THR A 544 15.92 -4.20 -36.59
N GLY A 545 15.62 -5.37 -35.99
CA GLY A 545 15.71 -6.68 -36.62
C GLY A 545 14.40 -7.48 -36.52
N ASN A 546 14.52 -8.81 -36.46
CA ASN A 546 13.40 -9.76 -36.50
C ASN A 546 12.59 -9.87 -35.18
N GLY A 547 12.77 -8.93 -34.24
CA GLY A 547 12.15 -8.98 -32.91
C GLY A 547 13.08 -9.46 -31.79
N ASP A 548 14.15 -10.21 -32.12
CA ASP A 548 15.11 -10.67 -31.11
C ASP A 548 16.11 -9.58 -30.75
N ILE A 549 16.19 -9.26 -29.45
CA ILE A 549 17.09 -8.27 -28.90
C ILE A 549 18.04 -8.91 -27.88
N MET A 550 19.30 -8.53 -27.93
CA MET A 550 20.32 -8.92 -26.95
C MET A 550 20.82 -7.67 -26.23
N VAL A 551 20.81 -7.70 -24.90
CA VAL A 551 21.23 -6.58 -24.05
C VAL A 551 22.36 -7.01 -23.14
N VAL A 552 23.45 -6.24 -23.15
CA VAL A 552 24.57 -6.38 -22.21
C VAL A 552 24.81 -5.04 -21.53
N VAL A 553 24.51 -4.96 -20.25
CA VAL A 553 24.80 -3.82 -19.37
C VAL A 553 26.08 -4.13 -18.59
N SER A 554 27.09 -3.27 -18.76
CA SER A 554 28.37 -3.36 -18.04
C SER A 554 28.43 -2.28 -16.98
N ASN A 555 28.64 -2.68 -15.72
CA ASN A 555 28.98 -1.75 -14.63
C ASN A 555 30.41 -1.25 -14.82
N LEU A 556 30.58 0.07 -14.91
CA LEU A 556 31.89 0.70 -15.05
C LEU A 556 32.34 1.39 -13.75
N GLY A 557 31.56 1.19 -12.69
CA GLY A 557 31.81 1.68 -11.35
C GLY A 557 31.35 3.11 -11.16
N ASN A 558 31.42 3.56 -9.92
CA ASN A 558 31.21 4.96 -9.56
C ASN A 558 32.23 5.43 -8.51
N GLY A 559 33.35 4.70 -8.40
CA GLY A 559 34.38 4.95 -7.39
C GLY A 559 34.10 4.31 -6.02
N LEU A 560 32.96 3.63 -5.84
CA LEU A 560 32.61 2.93 -4.60
C LEU A 560 32.75 1.41 -4.75
N GLN A 561 33.12 0.72 -3.67
CA GLN A 561 33.39 -0.73 -3.69
C GLN A 561 32.11 -1.56 -3.89
N GLU A 562 31.00 -1.04 -3.38
CA GLU A 562 29.67 -1.64 -3.41
C GLU A 562 28.89 -1.33 -4.69
N SER A 563 29.48 -0.60 -5.64
CA SER A 563 28.87 -0.23 -6.92
C SER A 563 28.25 -1.44 -7.62
N ASN A 564 26.94 -1.42 -7.80
CA ASN A 564 26.21 -2.49 -8.47
C ASN A 564 24.88 -1.98 -9.04
N PHE A 565 24.22 -2.81 -9.84
CA PHE A 565 22.99 -2.45 -10.53
C PHE A 565 22.05 -3.64 -10.68
N THR A 566 20.79 -3.31 -10.98
CA THR A 566 19.80 -4.24 -11.49
C THR A 566 19.37 -3.72 -12.86
N ALA A 567 19.08 -4.64 -13.78
CA ALA A 567 18.61 -4.27 -15.11
C ALA A 567 17.55 -5.24 -15.60
N THR A 568 16.54 -4.69 -16.27
CA THR A 568 15.37 -5.42 -16.75
C THR A 568 14.95 -4.86 -18.11
N VAL A 569 14.56 -5.72 -19.04
CA VAL A 569 13.80 -5.31 -20.21
C VAL A 569 12.32 -5.49 -19.91
N ALA A 570 11.58 -4.39 -19.82
CA ALA A 570 10.13 -4.38 -19.73
C ALA A 570 9.54 -4.40 -21.14
N ILE A 571 8.61 -5.30 -21.43
CA ILE A 571 7.99 -5.43 -22.74
C ILE A 571 6.48 -5.46 -22.59
N ARG A 572 5.82 -4.46 -23.19
CA ARG A 572 4.38 -4.26 -23.12
C ARG A 572 3.70 -4.75 -24.39
N ALA A 573 2.71 -5.60 -24.22
CA ALA A 573 1.85 -6.09 -25.28
C ALA A 573 0.74 -5.09 -25.61
N ASN A 574 0.10 -5.27 -26.78
CA ASN A 574 -1.07 -4.47 -27.19
C ASN A 574 -2.24 -4.53 -26.20
N SER A 575 -2.39 -5.63 -25.46
CA SER A 575 -3.38 -5.77 -24.39
C SER A 575 -3.11 -4.87 -23.18
N GLY A 576 -1.92 -4.29 -23.08
CA GLY A 576 -1.45 -3.54 -21.92
C GLY A 576 -0.67 -4.38 -20.91
N ALA A 577 -0.71 -5.72 -21.01
CA ALA A 577 0.09 -6.60 -20.15
C ALA A 577 1.58 -6.38 -20.38
N VAL A 578 2.35 -6.31 -19.28
CA VAL A 578 3.80 -6.14 -19.32
C VAL A 578 4.46 -7.40 -18.79
N ARG A 579 5.46 -7.89 -19.52
CA ARG A 579 6.37 -8.92 -19.02
C ARG A 579 7.75 -8.31 -18.81
N TYR A 580 8.52 -8.91 -17.93
CA TYR A 580 9.80 -8.39 -17.53
C TYR A 580 10.89 -9.45 -17.64
N VAL A 581 11.91 -9.15 -18.42
CA VAL A 581 13.08 -10.02 -18.62
C VAL A 581 14.23 -9.47 -17.79
N GLU A 582 14.55 -10.16 -16.70
CA GLU A 582 15.68 -9.80 -15.84
C GLU A 582 17.02 -10.06 -16.56
N LEU A 583 17.91 -9.07 -16.54
CA LEU A 583 19.26 -9.18 -17.09
C LEU A 583 20.22 -9.62 -15.99
N ARG A 584 20.26 -10.93 -15.72
CA ARG A 584 21.14 -11.49 -14.68
C ARG A 584 22.60 -11.20 -15.02
N ASN A 585 23.33 -10.62 -14.07
CA ASN A 585 24.70 -10.13 -14.27
C ASN A 585 24.84 -9.16 -15.46
N GLY A 586 23.78 -8.40 -15.75
CA GLY A 586 23.75 -7.44 -16.85
C GLY A 586 23.48 -8.03 -18.22
N VAL A 587 23.21 -9.33 -18.36
CA VAL A 587 23.11 -10.00 -19.66
C VAL A 587 21.73 -10.63 -19.82
N GLY A 588 21.10 -10.44 -20.97
CA GLY A 588 19.87 -11.15 -21.30
C GLY A 588 19.40 -10.91 -22.74
N GLN A 589 18.52 -11.80 -23.19
CA GLN A 589 17.89 -11.77 -24.51
C GLN A 589 16.38 -11.74 -24.33
N ALA A 590 15.69 -11.03 -25.22
CA ALA A 590 14.24 -11.06 -25.29
C ALA A 590 13.75 -11.06 -26.74
N THR A 591 12.59 -11.64 -26.97
CA THR A 591 11.86 -11.51 -28.23
C THR A 591 10.75 -10.50 -28.05
N VAL A 592 10.71 -9.51 -28.92
CA VAL A 592 9.69 -8.46 -29.00
C VAL A 592 8.85 -8.74 -30.24
N ALA A 593 7.60 -9.16 -30.03
CA ALA A 593 6.68 -9.49 -31.10
C ALA A 593 6.16 -8.24 -31.82
N ALA A 594 5.57 -8.43 -33.00
CA ALA A 594 4.98 -7.34 -33.76
C ALA A 594 3.90 -6.62 -32.95
N GLY A 595 4.02 -5.29 -32.83
CA GLY A 595 3.10 -4.46 -32.06
C GLY A 595 3.43 -4.35 -30.57
N GLU A 596 4.42 -5.08 -30.06
CA GLU A 596 4.91 -4.86 -28.71
C GLU A 596 5.89 -3.70 -28.66
N GLU A 597 5.97 -3.04 -27.50
CA GLU A 597 6.96 -2.01 -27.20
C GLU A 597 7.87 -2.49 -26.08
N ALA A 598 9.16 -2.16 -26.15
CA ALA A 598 10.16 -2.58 -25.17
C ALA A 598 10.92 -1.38 -24.59
N SER A 599 11.28 -1.47 -23.31
CA SER A 599 12.12 -0.50 -22.62
C SER A 599 13.17 -1.22 -21.77
N LEU A 600 14.43 -0.82 -21.90
CA LEU A 600 15.48 -1.21 -20.96
C LEU A 600 15.41 -0.30 -19.73
N VAL A 601 15.47 -0.90 -18.55
CA VAL A 601 15.57 -0.19 -17.28
C VAL A 601 16.86 -0.60 -16.58
N VAL A 602 17.66 0.39 -16.17
CA VAL A 602 18.90 0.19 -15.40
C VAL A 602 18.80 0.99 -14.11
N VAL A 603 18.98 0.34 -12.97
CA VAL A 603 18.80 0.94 -11.63
C VAL A 603 20.08 0.81 -10.82
N ASN A 604 20.55 1.91 -10.22
CA ASN A 604 21.69 1.88 -9.31
C ASN A 604 21.28 1.27 -7.97
N THR A 605 21.75 0.06 -7.72
CA THR A 605 21.36 -0.79 -6.58
C THR A 605 22.63 -1.36 -5.96
N PRO A 606 23.37 -0.56 -5.18
CA PRO A 606 24.61 -1.00 -4.57
C PRO A 606 24.38 -2.20 -3.65
N ASN A 607 25.45 -2.97 -3.44
CA ASN A 607 25.39 -4.23 -2.68
C ASN A 607 24.93 -4.03 -1.23
N THR A 608 25.15 -2.84 -0.68
CA THR A 608 24.75 -2.44 0.67
C THR A 608 23.80 -1.24 0.61
N LEU A 609 22.90 -1.15 1.59
CA LEU A 609 22.03 0.01 1.72
C LEU A 609 22.79 1.17 2.36
N TYR A 610 22.51 2.39 1.91
CA TYR A 610 23.11 3.60 2.46
C TYR A 610 22.22 4.23 3.54
N LEU A 611 22.88 4.61 4.64
CA LEU A 611 22.31 5.44 5.69
C LEU A 611 22.56 6.91 5.35
N TYR A 612 21.57 7.57 4.74
CA TYR A 612 21.69 8.97 4.32
C TYR A 612 20.59 9.85 4.93
N ASP A 613 20.93 11.12 5.13
CA ASP A 613 19.98 12.18 5.48
C ASP A 613 19.86 13.09 4.26
N ALA A 614 18.74 12.98 3.55
CA ALA A 614 18.48 13.67 2.29
C ALA A 614 18.70 15.20 2.36
N PHE A 615 18.46 15.81 3.53
CA PHE A 615 18.59 17.26 3.71
C PHE A 615 20.00 17.69 4.12
N GLN A 616 20.87 16.75 4.46
CA GLN A 616 22.27 17.01 4.83
C GLN A 616 23.30 16.39 3.86
N SER A 617 22.82 15.63 2.86
CA SER A 617 23.64 15.07 1.77
C SER A 617 24.45 16.14 1.04
N ARG A 618 25.64 15.77 0.59
CA ARG A 618 26.55 16.61 -0.22
C ARG A 618 26.83 15.92 -1.55
N ALA A 619 27.46 16.62 -2.48
CA ALA A 619 27.78 16.06 -3.80
C ALA A 619 28.63 14.76 -3.74
N GLY A 620 29.50 14.62 -2.73
CA GLY A 620 30.31 13.42 -2.51
C GLY A 620 29.69 12.38 -1.58
N SER A 621 28.45 12.56 -1.11
CA SER A 621 27.77 11.54 -0.31
C SER A 621 27.45 10.32 -1.17
N PRO A 622 27.60 9.08 -0.67
CA PRO A 622 27.45 7.86 -1.47
C PRO A 622 26.15 7.78 -2.28
N GLU A 623 25.04 8.23 -1.69
CA GLU A 623 23.73 8.21 -2.33
C GLU A 623 23.62 9.14 -3.55
N ASN A 624 24.44 10.19 -3.63
CA ASN A 624 24.46 11.16 -4.74
C ASN A 624 25.47 10.79 -5.83
N ILE A 625 26.25 9.73 -5.65
CA ILE A 625 27.24 9.31 -6.64
C ILE A 625 26.55 8.39 -7.65
N GLY A 626 26.35 8.92 -8.86
CA GLY A 626 25.69 8.23 -9.96
C GLY A 626 26.48 7.01 -10.46
N LEU A 627 25.77 5.96 -10.84
CA LEU A 627 26.33 4.76 -11.48
C LEU A 627 26.78 5.08 -12.90
N ASP A 628 28.05 4.80 -13.20
CA ASP A 628 28.55 4.80 -14.56
C ASP A 628 28.39 3.41 -15.18
N TYR A 629 27.72 3.31 -16.32
CA TYR A 629 27.48 2.05 -17.00
C TYR A 629 27.42 2.22 -18.52
N GLN A 630 27.65 1.12 -19.22
CA GLN A 630 27.56 1.05 -20.67
C GLN A 630 26.59 -0.07 -21.06
N VAL A 631 25.88 0.13 -22.17
CA VAL A 631 24.97 -0.86 -22.73
C VAL A 631 25.43 -1.21 -24.14
N ARG A 632 25.54 -2.50 -24.43
CA ARG A 632 25.63 -3.01 -25.81
C ARG A 632 24.29 -3.62 -26.19
N LEU A 633 23.73 -3.16 -27.31
CA LEU A 633 22.45 -3.59 -27.85
C LEU A 633 22.65 -4.24 -29.23
N ALA A 634 22.08 -5.41 -29.43
CA ALA A 634 21.91 -6.01 -30.76
C ALA A 634 20.42 -6.25 -31.02
N GLY A 635 19.97 -6.00 -32.26
CA GLY A 635 18.56 -6.14 -32.65
C GLY A 635 17.66 -4.97 -32.25
N ALA A 636 18.17 -3.98 -31.51
CA ALA A 636 17.46 -2.75 -31.15
C ALA A 636 18.43 -1.58 -30.97
N VAL A 637 17.88 -0.36 -30.97
CA VAL A 637 18.56 0.89 -30.62
C VAL A 637 17.70 1.69 -29.63
N PRO A 638 18.29 2.58 -28.80
CA PRO A 638 17.50 3.50 -27.98
C PRO A 638 16.58 4.38 -28.85
N ASP A 639 15.35 4.56 -28.39
CA ASP A 639 14.37 5.48 -28.97
C ASP A 639 14.30 6.72 -28.08
N HIS A 640 14.53 7.90 -28.66
CA HIS A 640 14.71 9.17 -27.94
C HIS A 640 13.45 10.02 -27.91
#